data_AF-A0A972QQ71-F1
#
_entry.id   AF-A0A972QQ71-F1
#
_cell.length_a   1.000
_cell.length_b   1.000
_cell.length_c   1.000
_cell.angle_alpha   90.00
_cell.angle_beta   90.00
_cell.angle_gamma   90.00
#
_symmetry.space_group_name_H-M   'P 1'
#
loop_
_entity.id
_entity.type
_entity.pdbx_description
1 polymer ?
#
loop_
_entity_poly.entity_id
_entity_poly.type
_entity_poly.pdbx_seq_one_letter_code
_entity_poly.pdbx_strand_id
1 'polypeptide(L)'
;MGIRAIMVKILIIDGNKDNRLSISASLTKSIPECVVINAQSVANGIKKAQSQLPDVILLDISIEQIDGFEICRRLKAIGRTENIPVIMFADTETGPNTRAKALDVGVASFLVKPVDKVELTAKINAAVRRKKADEIQHKKIKQLKAIVKEKAKTLQKRTQDLTQRIKELNCLYEIAALRELPGISLEEILQGVVDLIPLSLRHPEITCARIIMGYQEFRTENFRETPWKHASDIIVSSDWGGTLEVYYIERPENAEDSFLEEESNLLNAIGERLGKIAERVKTDDALRLESENIINIMRSMQDWVYIANDQYEIEYINPALRREFGPVEGKKCYEYFRYRKEICPWCRNQDVFIGKTVRWEWNLSKKKKTYDVLSTPSINADGSIRMLSIFRDLTALKKAQKEIEERELLYRSLTESVADGVVLVQDGKILFVNNAFVDMFGYSEPKELAEVEIVQLFDSEFRGLFQKVFDPEEQDEDIGTLLWGMCVTKEGKKIWISTNRSVISLKSRPAILATMRNITEQVLWEKSIQEDTEYLRRENIKLRSSIKERYKFGNIIGKSRPMQNVYELILKAADSDANVIILGETGTGKELVARAIHEMSARTDKAFVPVNCGAIPENLVESEFFGHRKGAFTGAHIDRTGYLHTANEGILFLDEVGELGLNIQVKLLRALENGEYTPVGDTQVHRSNFRLISATNRDFSEMVNNGLVREDFYYRISVFPITLPPLREKKEDIPLLVEHFLHLYSKGKKVPTIAGRIMEVLYNHDWPGNVRELQSVIQRYLAVGNFDFLRVDSSADKIMGEIDQDYGKVVPDLRSAMKSFEKRFILKALNQYRWHRGKAAAVLGIDAKTLYTKMKKTGLP
;
A
#
# COMPACT_ATOMS: atom_id res chain seq x y z
N MET A 1 5.02 22.53 -21.68
CA MET A 1 6.26 23.28 -21.43
C MET A 1 7.41 22.56 -22.13
N GLY A 2 8.09 23.21 -23.09
CA GLY A 2 9.18 22.61 -23.86
C GLY A 2 10.33 22.16 -22.97
N ILE A 3 10.79 20.93 -23.17
CA ILE A 3 11.97 20.38 -22.51
C ILE A 3 13.17 21.23 -22.96
N ARG A 4 13.69 22.09 -22.07
CA ARG A 4 15.01 22.70 -22.26
C ARG A 4 16.01 21.57 -22.49
N ALA A 5 16.65 21.56 -23.65
CA ALA A 5 17.70 20.60 -23.95
C ALA A 5 18.85 20.77 -22.94
N ILE A 6 19.34 19.63 -22.45
CA ILE A 6 20.27 19.56 -21.32
C ILE A 6 21.68 19.60 -21.90
N MET A 7 22.39 20.70 -21.65
CA MET A 7 23.76 20.94 -22.09
C MET A 7 24.73 19.91 -21.47
N VAL A 8 25.48 19.17 -22.30
CA VAL A 8 26.41 18.10 -21.84
C VAL A 8 27.84 18.62 -21.78
N LYS A 9 28.49 18.56 -20.61
CA LYS A 9 29.89 19.01 -20.44
C LYS A 9 30.87 17.85 -20.60
N ILE A 10 31.81 17.95 -21.53
CA ILE A 10 32.78 16.90 -21.83
C ILE A 10 34.19 17.46 -21.62
N LEU A 11 34.98 16.86 -20.72
CA LEU A 11 36.37 17.26 -20.48
C LEU A 11 37.32 16.35 -21.26
N ILE A 12 38.17 16.91 -22.11
CA ILE A 12 39.23 16.19 -22.84
C ILE A 12 40.58 16.47 -22.17
N ILE A 13 41.28 15.41 -21.78
CA ILE A 13 42.63 15.44 -21.23
C ILE A 13 43.53 14.66 -22.20
N ASP A 14 44.24 15.38 -23.07
CA ASP A 14 45.18 14.83 -24.07
C ASP A 14 46.33 15.83 -24.23
N GLY A 15 47.57 15.39 -24.39
CA GLY A 15 48.75 16.24 -24.57
C GLY A 15 48.87 16.79 -26.00
N ASN A 16 48.34 16.07 -26.99
CA ASN A 16 48.41 16.41 -28.40
C ASN A 16 47.30 17.42 -28.80
N LYS A 17 47.72 18.59 -29.31
CA LYS A 17 46.82 19.69 -29.68
C LYS A 17 45.90 19.31 -30.86
N ASP A 18 46.41 18.59 -31.84
CA ASP A 18 45.66 18.25 -33.05
C ASP A 18 44.59 17.20 -32.75
N ASN A 19 44.89 16.24 -31.88
CA ASN A 19 43.91 15.28 -31.37
C ASN A 19 42.78 15.97 -30.60
N ARG A 20 43.11 16.89 -29.69
CA ARG A 20 42.09 17.66 -28.93
C ARG A 20 41.17 18.44 -29.86
N LEU A 21 41.72 19.11 -30.88
CA LEU A 21 40.93 19.88 -31.85
C LEU A 21 40.04 18.98 -32.72
N SER A 22 40.57 17.85 -33.18
CA SER A 22 39.83 16.87 -33.97
C SER A 22 38.65 16.26 -33.20
N ILE A 23 38.89 15.81 -31.96
CA ILE A 23 37.86 15.24 -31.09
C ILE A 23 36.83 16.31 -30.72
N SER A 24 37.28 17.53 -30.39
CA SER A 24 36.37 18.66 -30.09
C SER A 24 35.44 18.95 -31.27
N ALA A 25 35.98 19.08 -32.48
CA ALA A 25 35.19 19.34 -33.69
C ALA A 25 34.20 18.22 -33.98
N SER A 26 34.58 16.97 -33.74
CA SER A 26 33.70 15.81 -33.92
C SER A 26 32.55 15.80 -32.91
N LEU A 27 32.81 16.15 -31.65
CA LEU A 27 31.80 16.20 -30.60
C LEU A 27 30.79 17.34 -30.83
N THR A 28 31.28 18.53 -31.18
CA THR A 28 30.41 19.69 -31.46
C THR A 28 29.47 19.45 -32.63
N LYS A 29 29.88 18.63 -33.62
CA LYS A 29 29.03 18.26 -34.77
C LYS A 29 28.05 17.13 -34.47
N SER A 30 28.40 16.22 -33.56
CA SER A 30 27.66 14.96 -33.34
C SER A 30 26.72 14.99 -32.13
N ILE A 31 26.97 15.86 -31.15
CA ILE A 31 26.17 16.02 -29.94
C ILE A 31 25.64 17.46 -29.89
N PRO A 32 24.33 17.68 -30.19
CA PRO A 32 23.70 18.98 -30.04
C PRO A 32 23.86 19.48 -28.59
N GLU A 33 24.25 20.74 -28.42
CA GLU A 33 24.41 21.39 -27.11
C GLU A 33 25.48 20.77 -26.18
N CYS A 34 26.59 20.27 -26.73
CA CYS A 34 27.75 19.90 -25.91
C CYS A 34 28.70 21.08 -25.66
N VAL A 35 29.27 21.14 -24.46
CA VAL A 35 30.37 22.05 -24.09
C VAL A 35 31.63 21.23 -23.90
N VAL A 36 32.60 21.43 -24.80
CA VAL A 36 33.89 20.74 -24.74
C VAL A 36 34.90 21.57 -23.95
N ILE A 37 35.44 20.99 -22.90
CA ILE A 37 36.45 21.58 -22.02
C ILE A 37 37.77 20.90 -22.35
N ASN A 38 38.79 21.67 -22.76
CA ASN A 38 40.09 21.11 -23.12
C ASN A 38 41.12 21.29 -22.00
N ALA A 39 41.89 20.24 -21.72
CA ALA A 39 43.02 20.24 -20.80
C ALA A 39 44.26 19.67 -21.51
N GLN A 40 45.35 20.45 -21.46
CA GLN A 40 46.62 20.14 -22.14
C GLN A 40 47.64 19.40 -21.25
N SER A 41 47.36 19.30 -19.95
CA SER A 41 48.20 18.63 -18.95
C SER A 41 47.33 17.95 -17.90
N VAL A 42 47.90 16.96 -17.20
CA VAL A 42 47.19 16.19 -16.16
C VAL A 42 46.74 17.10 -15.01
N ALA A 43 47.63 17.98 -14.56
CA ALA A 43 47.35 18.93 -13.47
C ALA A 43 46.20 19.89 -13.83
N ASN A 44 46.15 20.38 -15.08
CA ASN A 44 45.08 21.23 -15.57
C ASN A 44 43.76 20.44 -15.70
N GLY A 45 43.85 19.18 -16.14
CA GLY A 45 42.71 18.27 -16.26
C GLY A 45 42.02 18.00 -14.93
N ILE A 46 42.77 17.64 -13.89
CA ILE A 46 42.22 17.38 -12.54
C ILE A 46 41.57 18.65 -11.95
N LYS A 47 42.23 19.81 -12.08
CA LYS A 47 41.69 21.10 -11.60
C LYS A 47 40.38 21.47 -12.30
N LYS A 48 40.30 21.25 -13.63
CA LYS A 48 39.08 21.49 -14.41
C LYS A 48 37.96 20.48 -14.10
N ALA A 49 38.30 19.22 -13.84
CA ALA A 49 37.33 18.21 -13.41
C ALA A 49 36.66 18.59 -12.07
N GLN A 50 37.42 19.10 -11.11
CA GLN A 50 36.91 19.52 -9.79
C GLN A 50 36.08 20.81 -9.83
N SER A 51 36.49 21.79 -10.65
CA SER A 51 35.84 23.11 -10.70
C SER A 51 34.64 23.15 -11.62
N GLN A 52 34.67 22.42 -12.74
CA GLN A 52 33.62 22.51 -13.78
C GLN A 52 32.67 21.31 -13.79
N LEU A 53 33.00 20.23 -13.05
CA LEU A 53 32.19 19.02 -12.87
C LEU A 53 31.61 18.49 -14.20
N PRO A 54 32.46 17.98 -15.10
CA PRO A 54 32.01 17.47 -16.39
C PRO A 54 31.09 16.25 -16.24
N ASP A 55 30.31 15.98 -17.29
CA ASP A 55 29.46 14.81 -17.40
C ASP A 55 30.22 13.56 -17.82
N VAL A 56 31.28 13.74 -18.62
CA VAL A 56 32.20 12.69 -19.03
C VAL A 56 33.61 13.26 -19.12
N ILE A 57 34.61 12.46 -18.74
CA ILE A 57 36.04 12.77 -18.95
C ILE A 57 36.58 11.84 -20.03
N LEU A 58 37.17 12.41 -21.06
CA LEU A 58 37.90 11.73 -22.11
C LEU A 58 39.39 11.87 -21.81
N LEU A 59 40.08 10.75 -21.55
CA LEU A 59 41.45 10.73 -21.03
C LEU A 59 42.36 9.94 -21.95
N ASP A 60 43.45 10.55 -22.42
CA ASP A 60 44.47 9.80 -23.14
C ASP A 60 45.23 8.85 -22.22
N ILE A 61 45.46 7.60 -22.66
CA ILE A 61 46.15 6.57 -21.87
C ILE A 61 47.65 6.87 -21.73
N SER A 62 48.22 7.68 -22.63
CA SER A 62 49.64 8.05 -22.66
C SER A 62 49.80 9.57 -22.75
N ILE A 63 49.71 10.25 -21.60
CA ILE A 63 49.90 11.70 -21.49
C ILE A 63 51.03 12.01 -20.49
N GLU A 64 51.98 12.87 -20.87
CA GLU A 64 53.07 13.33 -19.99
C GLU A 64 53.92 12.22 -19.35
N GLN A 65 54.08 11.05 -20.01
CA GLN A 65 54.77 9.86 -19.46
C GLN A 65 54.12 9.28 -18.19
N ILE A 66 52.90 9.71 -17.84
CA ILE A 66 52.11 9.20 -16.72
C ILE A 66 51.08 8.21 -17.26
N ASP A 67 50.92 7.07 -16.58
CA ASP A 67 49.92 6.06 -16.94
C ASP A 67 48.49 6.61 -16.74
N GLY A 68 47.68 6.57 -17.80
CA GLY A 68 46.27 6.98 -17.77
C GLY A 68 45.46 6.34 -16.64
N PHE A 69 45.78 5.11 -16.23
CA PHE A 69 45.13 4.46 -15.08
C PHE A 69 45.40 5.18 -13.76
N GLU A 70 46.63 5.65 -13.54
CA GLU A 70 46.96 6.39 -12.32
C GLU A 70 46.22 7.73 -12.26
N ILE A 71 46.03 8.37 -13.43
CA ILE A 71 45.25 9.61 -13.53
C ILE A 71 43.76 9.35 -13.21
N CYS A 72 43.19 8.26 -13.75
CA CYS A 72 41.82 7.87 -13.44
C CYS A 72 41.64 7.57 -11.95
N ARG A 73 42.58 6.85 -11.33
CA ARG A 73 42.56 6.57 -9.88
C ARG A 73 42.54 7.86 -9.06
N ARG A 74 43.35 8.85 -9.43
CA ARG A 74 43.36 10.17 -8.78
C ARG A 74 42.04 10.92 -8.95
N LEU A 75 41.44 10.88 -10.14
CA LEU A 75 40.12 11.46 -10.39
C LEU A 75 39.03 10.76 -9.57
N LYS A 76 39.12 9.44 -9.38
CA LYS A 76 38.16 8.67 -8.58
C LYS A 76 38.30 8.88 -7.08
N ALA A 77 39.50 9.08 -6.56
CA ALA A 77 39.75 9.32 -5.14
C ALA A 77 39.22 10.67 -4.61
N ILE A 78 38.95 11.62 -5.50
CA ILE A 78 38.37 12.92 -5.15
C ILE A 78 36.85 12.77 -5.09
N GLY A 79 36.23 12.91 -3.90
CA GLY A 79 34.79 12.67 -3.71
C GLY A 79 33.84 13.51 -4.60
N ARG A 80 34.28 14.66 -5.12
CA ARG A 80 33.51 15.45 -6.11
C ARG A 80 33.56 14.91 -7.54
N THR A 81 34.58 14.13 -7.89
CA THR A 81 34.79 13.58 -9.25
C THR A 81 34.71 12.05 -9.31
N GLU A 82 34.53 11.38 -8.16
CA GLU A 82 34.37 9.94 -8.00
C GLU A 82 33.35 9.33 -8.97
N ASN A 83 32.18 9.95 -9.09
CA ASN A 83 31.08 9.45 -9.90
C ASN A 83 31.12 9.91 -11.38
N ILE A 84 32.14 10.67 -11.79
CA ILE A 84 32.25 11.12 -13.18
C ILE A 84 32.82 9.98 -14.04
N PRO A 85 32.11 9.53 -15.09
CA PRO A 85 32.61 8.45 -15.95
C PRO A 85 33.83 8.92 -16.76
N VAL A 86 34.86 8.06 -16.79
CA VAL A 86 36.11 8.29 -17.51
C VAL A 86 36.19 7.33 -18.70
N ILE A 87 36.34 7.85 -19.92
CA ILE A 87 36.57 7.08 -21.15
C ILE A 87 38.01 7.30 -21.57
N MET A 88 38.74 6.23 -21.84
CA MET A 88 40.16 6.30 -22.18
C MET A 88 40.43 6.17 -23.68
N PHE A 89 41.36 6.95 -24.22
CA PHE A 89 41.89 6.76 -25.58
C PHE A 89 43.16 5.92 -25.56
N ALA A 90 43.27 4.94 -26.44
CA ALA A 90 44.45 4.08 -26.55
C ALA A 90 44.95 3.98 -28.00
N ASP A 91 46.26 3.90 -28.20
CA ASP A 91 46.88 3.82 -29.54
C ASP A 91 46.76 2.43 -30.20
N THR A 92 46.45 1.39 -29.41
CA THR A 92 46.28 0.01 -29.89
C THR A 92 45.10 -0.65 -29.17
N GLU A 93 44.58 -1.75 -29.73
CA GLU A 93 43.53 -2.53 -29.07
C GLU A 93 43.99 -2.96 -27.67
N THR A 94 43.20 -2.58 -26.67
CA THR A 94 43.52 -2.88 -25.28
C THR A 94 43.32 -4.37 -25.01
N GLY A 95 44.44 -5.07 -24.79
CA GLY A 95 44.44 -6.49 -24.42
C GLY A 95 43.72 -6.76 -23.08
N PRO A 96 43.45 -8.04 -22.76
CA PRO A 96 42.63 -8.43 -21.61
C PRO A 96 43.14 -7.87 -20.26
N ASN A 97 44.46 -7.82 -20.08
CA ASN A 97 45.09 -7.30 -18.86
C ASN A 97 44.86 -5.79 -18.66
N THR A 98 44.82 -5.03 -19.76
CA THR A 98 44.57 -3.58 -19.75
C THR A 98 43.11 -3.28 -19.44
N ARG A 99 42.18 -4.10 -19.94
CA ARG A 99 40.74 -4.00 -19.62
C ARG A 99 40.44 -4.37 -18.16
N ALA A 100 41.12 -5.38 -17.62
CA ALA A 100 40.99 -5.76 -16.21
C ALA A 100 41.47 -4.65 -15.27
N LYS A 101 42.62 -4.01 -15.58
CA LYS A 101 43.11 -2.83 -14.84
C LYS A 101 42.13 -1.65 -14.91
N ALA A 102 41.47 -1.46 -16.04
CA ALA A 102 40.47 -0.42 -16.21
C ALA A 102 39.26 -0.57 -15.29
N LEU A 103 38.78 -1.81 -15.13
CA LEU A 103 37.63 -2.13 -14.31
C LEU A 103 37.92 -1.83 -12.83
N ASP A 104 39.12 -2.21 -12.38
CA ASP A 104 39.62 -2.00 -11.02
C ASP A 104 39.75 -0.50 -10.67
N VAL A 105 40.05 0.33 -11.67
CA VAL A 105 40.28 1.77 -11.54
C VAL A 105 39.02 2.60 -11.85
N GLY A 106 37.91 1.95 -12.23
CA GLY A 106 36.62 2.61 -12.48
C GLY A 106 36.52 3.33 -13.83
N VAL A 107 37.24 2.86 -14.84
CA VAL A 107 37.14 3.35 -16.23
C VAL A 107 35.81 2.88 -16.85
N ALA A 108 35.06 3.80 -17.43
CA ALA A 108 33.75 3.53 -18.00
C ALA A 108 33.81 2.86 -19.38
N SER A 109 34.78 3.24 -20.22
CA SER A 109 34.98 2.64 -21.54
C SER A 109 36.36 2.99 -22.14
N PHE A 110 36.71 2.35 -23.25
CA PHE A 110 37.91 2.64 -24.05
C PHE A 110 37.56 3.03 -25.48
N LEU A 111 38.41 3.79 -26.13
CA LEU A 111 38.36 4.12 -27.55
C LEU A 111 39.76 3.91 -28.15
N VAL A 112 39.84 3.23 -29.29
CA VAL A 112 41.11 3.02 -30.00
C VAL A 112 41.30 4.17 -31.00
N LYS A 113 42.53 4.69 -31.11
CA LYS A 113 42.89 5.71 -32.10
C LYS A 113 43.19 5.03 -33.45
N PRO A 114 42.78 5.60 -34.60
CA PRO A 114 42.02 6.83 -34.74
C PRO A 114 40.56 6.66 -34.27
N VAL A 115 40.07 7.63 -33.50
CA VAL A 115 38.79 7.53 -32.81
C VAL A 115 37.63 7.61 -33.81
N ASP A 116 36.83 6.54 -33.89
CA ASP A 116 35.62 6.54 -34.70
C ASP A 116 34.54 7.44 -34.09
N LYS A 117 33.91 8.26 -34.94
CA LYS A 117 32.95 9.30 -34.52
C LYS A 117 31.65 8.70 -33.99
N VAL A 118 31.18 7.61 -34.59
CA VAL A 118 29.94 6.92 -34.21
C VAL A 118 30.15 6.23 -32.87
N GLU A 119 31.30 5.55 -32.71
CA GLU A 119 31.67 4.86 -31.49
C GLU A 119 31.86 5.82 -30.30
N LEU A 120 32.58 6.94 -30.52
CA LEU A 120 32.77 8.01 -29.52
C LEU A 120 31.42 8.53 -29.01
N THR A 121 30.51 8.85 -29.92
CA THR A 121 29.19 9.41 -29.59
C THR A 121 28.33 8.39 -28.82
N ALA A 122 28.33 7.12 -29.24
CA ALA A 122 27.61 6.06 -28.55
C ALA A 122 28.10 5.84 -27.12
N LYS A 123 29.42 5.81 -26.92
CA LYS A 123 30.04 5.60 -25.60
C LYS A 123 29.80 6.77 -24.64
N ILE A 124 29.85 8.00 -25.13
CA ILE A 124 29.52 9.19 -24.33
C ILE A 124 28.05 9.18 -23.91
N ASN A 125 27.13 8.93 -24.85
CA ASN A 125 25.69 8.88 -24.54
C ASN A 125 25.35 7.78 -23.52
N ALA A 126 25.99 6.62 -23.63
CA ALA A 126 25.84 5.54 -22.64
C ALA A 126 26.36 5.96 -21.25
N ALA A 127 27.54 6.60 -21.19
CA ALA A 127 28.14 7.08 -19.95
C ALA A 127 27.28 8.15 -19.26
N VAL A 128 26.76 9.13 -20.01
CA VAL A 128 25.88 10.19 -19.48
C VAL A 128 24.56 9.63 -18.98
N ARG A 129 23.94 8.69 -19.71
CA ARG A 129 22.69 8.04 -19.28
C ARG A 129 22.87 7.28 -17.97
N ARG A 130 23.99 6.57 -17.83
CA ARG A 130 24.33 5.81 -16.62
C ARG A 130 24.50 6.74 -15.41
N LYS A 131 25.28 7.82 -15.55
CA LYS A 131 25.46 8.85 -14.51
C LYS A 131 24.12 9.42 -14.03
N LYS A 132 23.23 9.79 -14.96
CA LYS A 132 21.89 10.31 -14.63
C LYS A 132 21.02 9.29 -13.91
N ALA A 133 21.06 8.02 -14.33
CA ALA A 133 20.31 6.95 -13.68
C ALA A 133 20.78 6.74 -12.23
N ASP A 134 22.09 6.73 -12.00
CA ASP A 134 22.69 6.56 -10.67
C ASP A 134 22.35 7.75 -9.75
N GLU A 135 22.37 9.00 -10.27
CA GLU A 135 21.95 10.21 -9.53
C GLU A 135 20.47 10.16 -9.11
N ILE A 136 19.58 9.72 -10.02
CA ILE A 136 18.14 9.57 -9.73
C ILE A 136 17.92 8.50 -8.65
N GLN A 137 18.61 7.36 -8.76
CA GLN A 137 18.50 6.28 -7.80
C GLN A 137 19.00 6.71 -6.41
N HIS A 138 20.14 7.43 -6.34
CA HIS A 138 20.68 7.93 -5.08
C HIS A 138 19.73 8.94 -4.40
N LYS A 139 19.13 9.86 -5.18
CA LYS A 139 18.16 10.83 -4.67
C LYS A 139 16.91 10.14 -4.12
N LYS A 140 16.42 9.10 -4.81
CA LYS A 140 15.23 8.34 -4.40
C LYS A 140 15.47 7.52 -3.14
N ILE A 141 16.63 6.88 -3.02
CA ILE A 141 17.03 6.15 -1.79
C ILE A 141 17.14 7.11 -0.59
N LYS A 142 17.69 8.31 -0.78
CA LYS A 142 17.78 9.32 0.30
C LYS A 142 16.40 9.79 0.76
N GLN A 143 15.47 10.01 -0.17
CA GLN A 143 14.09 10.37 0.15
C GLN A 143 13.35 9.25 0.90
N LEU A 144 13.47 8.00 0.43
CA LEU A 144 12.84 6.85 1.09
C LEU A 144 13.34 6.65 2.52
N LYS A 145 14.65 6.80 2.77
CA LYS A 145 15.22 6.72 4.13
C LYS A 145 14.67 7.80 5.07
N ALA A 146 14.41 9.01 4.57
CA ALA A 146 13.81 10.07 5.37
C ALA A 146 12.36 9.74 5.77
N ILE A 147 11.55 9.27 4.81
CA ILE A 147 10.15 8.90 5.03
C ILE A 147 10.03 7.74 6.04
N VAL A 148 10.89 6.72 5.93
CA VAL A 148 10.89 5.58 6.87
C VAL A 148 11.22 6.05 8.29
N LYS A 149 12.20 6.95 8.45
CA LYS A 149 12.58 7.49 9.76
C LYS A 149 11.47 8.33 10.39
N GLU A 150 10.75 9.10 9.58
CA GLU A 150 9.61 9.91 10.03
C GLU A 150 8.45 9.01 10.48
N LYS A 151 8.04 8.04 9.66
CA LYS A 151 6.95 7.11 10.01
C LYS A 151 7.24 6.28 11.25
N ALA A 152 8.48 5.84 11.44
CA ALA A 152 8.87 5.09 12.64
C ALA A 152 8.67 5.90 13.94
N LYS A 153 9.00 7.21 13.91
CA LYS A 153 8.77 8.11 15.06
C LYS A 153 7.28 8.31 15.33
N THR A 154 6.46 8.49 14.29
CA THR A 154 5.01 8.67 14.45
C THR A 154 4.34 7.42 15.03
N LEU A 155 4.77 6.24 14.60
CA LEU A 155 4.25 4.97 15.12
C LEU A 155 4.55 4.81 16.61
N GLN A 156 5.81 5.08 17.02
CA GLN A 156 6.23 4.97 18.42
C GLN A 156 5.42 5.89 19.34
N LYS A 157 5.13 7.13 18.91
CA LYS A 157 4.30 8.07 19.68
C LYS A 157 2.87 7.54 19.86
N ARG A 158 2.23 7.07 18.78
CA ARG A 158 0.86 6.52 18.84
C ARG A 158 0.73 5.29 19.75
N THR A 159 1.73 4.41 19.76
CA THR A 159 1.74 3.24 20.64
C THR A 159 1.76 3.63 22.11
N GLN A 160 2.50 4.69 22.47
CA GLN A 160 2.54 5.22 23.84
C GLN A 160 1.19 5.82 24.24
N ASP A 161 0.59 6.65 23.37
CA ASP A 161 -0.72 7.29 23.63
C ASP A 161 -1.84 6.25 23.82
N LEU A 162 -1.85 5.18 23.01
CA LEU A 162 -2.84 4.10 23.13
C LEU A 162 -2.70 3.31 24.45
N THR A 163 -1.47 3.08 24.90
CA THR A 163 -1.21 2.36 26.16
C THR A 163 -1.74 3.16 27.37
N GLN A 164 -1.66 4.49 27.32
CA GLN A 164 -2.19 5.37 28.35
C GLN A 164 -3.73 5.33 28.39
N ARG A 165 -4.39 5.42 27.24
CA ARG A 165 -5.88 5.33 27.15
C ARG A 165 -6.45 4.01 27.66
N ILE A 166 -5.71 2.90 27.48
CA ILE A 166 -6.13 1.60 28.02
C ILE A 166 -6.17 1.63 29.56
N LYS A 167 -5.20 2.29 30.21
CA LYS A 167 -5.20 2.45 31.67
C LYS A 167 -6.37 3.31 32.16
N GLU A 168 -6.67 4.40 31.45
CA GLU A 168 -7.81 5.29 31.74
C GLU A 168 -9.15 4.54 31.65
N LEU A 169 -9.35 3.73 30.61
CA LEU A 169 -10.57 2.94 30.46
C LEU A 169 -10.74 1.91 31.58
N ASN A 170 -9.67 1.21 31.94
CA ASN A 170 -9.72 0.23 33.04
C ASN A 170 -10.13 0.88 34.37
N CYS A 171 -9.66 2.09 34.67
CA CYS A 171 -10.11 2.86 35.83
C CYS A 171 -11.63 3.07 35.87
N LEU A 172 -12.18 3.55 34.75
CA LEU A 172 -13.61 3.84 34.63
C LEU A 172 -14.49 2.59 34.70
N TYR A 173 -13.96 1.43 34.29
CA TYR A 173 -14.61 0.13 34.43
C TYR A 173 -14.62 -0.34 35.90
N GLU A 174 -13.50 -0.24 36.61
CA GLU A 174 -13.44 -0.60 38.04
C GLU A 174 -14.38 0.28 38.89
N ILE A 175 -14.45 1.58 38.60
CA ILE A 175 -15.42 2.50 39.24
C ILE A 175 -16.87 2.07 38.96
N ALA A 176 -17.15 1.58 37.75
CA ALA A 176 -18.48 1.08 37.41
C ALA A 176 -18.79 -0.26 38.11
N ALA A 177 -17.80 -1.13 38.33
CA ALA A 177 -17.97 -2.41 39.02
C ALA A 177 -18.34 -2.23 40.51
N LEU A 178 -17.79 -1.19 41.17
CA LEU A 178 -18.16 -0.83 42.56
C LEU A 178 -19.66 -0.51 42.73
N ARG A 179 -20.35 -0.13 41.64
CA ARG A 179 -21.79 0.21 41.63
C ARG A 179 -22.72 -1.02 41.71
N GLU A 180 -22.24 -2.19 41.31
CA GLU A 180 -23.07 -3.40 41.20
C GLU A 180 -23.10 -4.25 42.47
N LEU A 181 -22.36 -3.83 43.51
CA LEU A 181 -22.27 -4.55 44.78
C LEU A 181 -23.48 -4.20 45.69
N PRO A 182 -24.34 -5.16 46.04
CA PRO A 182 -25.51 -4.92 46.86
C PRO A 182 -25.13 -4.64 48.33
N GLY A 183 -25.68 -3.58 48.91
CA GLY A 183 -25.53 -3.25 50.34
C GLY A 183 -24.32 -2.41 50.71
N ILE A 184 -23.54 -1.93 49.74
CA ILE A 184 -22.41 -1.02 49.98
C ILE A 184 -22.92 0.40 50.23
N SER A 185 -22.37 1.04 51.26
CA SER A 185 -22.67 2.44 51.61
C SER A 185 -22.01 3.43 50.65
N LEU A 186 -22.55 4.65 50.54
CA LEU A 186 -21.93 5.69 49.72
C LEU A 186 -20.47 5.98 50.14
N GLU A 187 -20.17 5.86 51.43
CA GLU A 187 -18.83 6.08 52.00
C GLU A 187 -17.81 5.05 51.53
N GLU A 188 -18.19 3.77 51.48
CA GLU A 188 -17.32 2.67 51.01
C GLU A 188 -17.03 2.78 49.50
N ILE A 189 -18.01 3.22 48.71
CA ILE A 189 -17.82 3.49 47.27
C ILE A 189 -16.84 4.65 47.09
N LEU A 190 -17.00 5.73 47.86
CA LEU A 190 -16.13 6.91 47.75
C LEU A 190 -14.68 6.59 48.13
N GLN A 191 -14.46 5.80 49.20
CA GLN A 191 -13.10 5.38 49.57
C GLN A 191 -12.46 4.48 48.50
N GLY A 192 -13.18 3.50 47.96
CA GLY A 192 -12.67 2.62 46.89
C GLY A 192 -12.31 3.37 45.60
N VAL A 193 -13.06 4.42 45.26
CA VAL A 193 -12.74 5.28 44.10
C VAL A 193 -11.47 6.09 44.34
N VAL A 194 -11.25 6.62 45.55
CA VAL A 194 -10.03 7.40 45.88
C VAL A 194 -8.75 6.58 45.68
N ASP A 195 -8.75 5.31 46.05
CA ASP A 195 -7.57 4.44 45.97
C ASP A 195 -7.22 4.00 44.53
N LEU A 196 -8.20 4.05 43.61
CA LEU A 196 -8.01 3.67 42.19
C LEU A 196 -7.43 4.80 41.32
N ILE A 197 -7.55 6.06 41.75
CA ILE A 197 -7.18 7.23 40.96
C ILE A 197 -5.68 7.30 40.67
N PRO A 198 -4.77 7.16 41.67
CA PRO A 198 -3.32 7.21 41.40
C PRO A 198 -2.85 6.16 40.40
N LEU A 199 -3.40 4.94 40.46
CA LEU A 199 -3.04 3.81 39.59
C LEU A 199 -3.34 4.04 38.11
N SER A 200 -4.20 5.00 37.83
CA SER A 200 -4.78 5.26 36.51
C SER A 200 -4.16 6.47 35.81
N LEU A 201 -3.30 7.20 36.52
CA LEU A 201 -2.59 8.38 36.03
C LEU A 201 -1.19 7.99 35.50
N ARG A 202 -0.54 8.94 34.83
CA ARG A 202 0.72 8.64 34.10
C ARG A 202 1.89 8.29 35.03
N HIS A 203 1.88 8.86 36.23
CA HIS A 203 2.94 8.76 37.25
C HIS A 203 2.41 8.24 38.60
N PRO A 204 1.85 7.03 38.65
CA PRO A 204 1.23 6.47 39.85
C PRO A 204 2.15 6.48 41.09
N GLU A 205 3.46 6.37 40.86
CA GLU A 205 4.51 6.35 41.89
C GLU A 205 4.61 7.65 42.70
N ILE A 206 4.19 8.77 42.13
CA ILE A 206 4.25 10.10 42.77
C ILE A 206 2.88 10.74 42.91
N THR A 207 1.78 10.02 42.65
CA THR A 207 0.43 10.58 42.71
C THR A 207 -0.33 10.15 43.98
N CYS A 208 -1.11 11.08 44.52
CA CYS A 208 -2.06 10.82 45.61
C CYS A 208 -3.36 11.61 45.38
N ALA A 209 -4.49 11.16 45.96
CA ALA A 209 -5.82 11.69 45.67
C ALA A 209 -6.67 11.91 46.93
N ARG A 210 -7.68 12.80 46.79
CA ARG A 210 -8.65 13.15 47.83
C ARG A 210 -10.02 13.43 47.22
N ILE A 211 -11.11 12.98 47.87
CA ILE A 211 -12.49 13.40 47.58
C ILE A 211 -13.10 14.06 48.81
N ILE A 212 -13.80 15.19 48.61
CA ILE A 212 -14.53 15.94 49.64
C ILE A 212 -15.99 16.02 49.20
N MET A 213 -16.92 15.52 50.01
CA MET A 213 -18.38 15.59 49.75
C MET A 213 -19.10 16.04 51.03
N GLY A 214 -19.70 17.23 51.02
CA GLY A 214 -20.30 17.83 52.21
C GLY A 214 -19.28 18.02 53.35
N TYR A 215 -19.46 17.32 54.48
CA TYR A 215 -18.54 17.35 55.64
C TYR A 215 -17.58 16.14 55.70
N GLN A 216 -17.63 15.25 54.70
CA GLN A 216 -16.84 14.02 54.67
C GLN A 216 -15.66 14.14 53.71
N GLU A 217 -14.54 13.53 54.08
CA GLU A 217 -13.28 13.59 53.34
C GLU A 217 -12.63 12.20 53.27
N PHE A 218 -12.26 11.79 52.05
CA PHE A 218 -11.66 10.49 51.74
C PHE A 218 -10.31 10.71 51.06
N ARG A 219 -9.24 10.01 51.47
CA ARG A 219 -7.86 10.24 51.01
C ARG A 219 -7.11 8.93 50.79
N THR A 220 -6.12 8.94 49.90
CA THR A 220 -5.17 7.82 49.73
C THR A 220 -4.20 7.72 50.90
N GLU A 221 -3.67 6.52 51.20
CA GLU A 221 -2.78 6.31 52.35
C GLU A 221 -1.50 7.16 52.30
N ASN A 222 -0.97 7.42 51.11
CA ASN A 222 0.25 8.20 50.87
C ASN A 222 0.00 9.71 50.68
N PHE A 223 -1.19 10.22 51.04
CA PHE A 223 -1.60 11.58 50.74
C PHE A 223 -0.67 12.67 51.28
N ARG A 224 -0.23 13.58 50.41
CA ARG A 224 0.55 14.77 50.75
C ARG A 224 0.12 15.95 49.89
N GLU A 225 -0.18 17.08 50.54
CA GLU A 225 -0.46 18.31 49.80
C GLU A 225 0.83 18.91 49.25
N THR A 226 0.83 19.14 47.94
CA THR A 226 1.91 19.79 47.22
C THR A 226 1.35 20.90 46.34
N PRO A 227 2.19 21.85 45.87
CA PRO A 227 1.74 22.89 44.95
C PRO A 227 1.36 22.35 43.55
N TRP A 228 1.58 21.06 43.29
CA TRP A 228 1.32 20.39 42.02
C TRP A 228 -0.01 19.63 42.13
N LYS A 229 -1.13 20.33 41.95
CA LYS A 229 -2.46 19.76 42.15
C LYS A 229 -3.44 20.04 41.02
N HIS A 230 -4.37 19.12 40.83
CA HIS A 230 -5.55 19.26 39.99
C HIS A 230 -6.82 18.96 40.77
N ALA A 231 -7.91 19.61 40.39
CA ALA A 231 -9.20 19.44 41.04
C ALA A 231 -10.33 19.43 40.01
N SER A 232 -11.41 18.72 40.33
CA SER A 232 -12.64 18.67 39.56
C SER A 232 -13.84 18.70 40.50
N ASP A 233 -14.91 19.39 40.11
CA ASP A 233 -16.13 19.47 40.89
C ASP A 233 -17.04 18.25 40.66
N ILE A 234 -17.68 17.81 41.74
CA ILE A 234 -18.69 16.75 41.73
C ILE A 234 -20.06 17.43 41.83
N ILE A 235 -20.89 17.29 40.79
CA ILE A 235 -22.21 17.94 40.68
C ILE A 235 -23.32 16.92 40.91
N VAL A 236 -24.25 17.21 41.82
CA VAL A 236 -25.39 16.34 42.18
C VAL A 236 -26.69 17.10 41.94
N SER A 237 -27.56 16.62 41.04
CA SER A 237 -28.84 17.27 40.73
C SER A 237 -28.74 18.75 40.34
N SER A 238 -27.67 19.12 39.63
CA SER A 238 -27.34 20.50 39.20
C SER A 238 -26.83 21.43 40.32
N ASP A 239 -26.64 20.93 41.55
CA ASP A 239 -26.00 21.64 42.65
C ASP A 239 -24.60 21.08 42.93
N TRP A 240 -23.72 21.91 43.50
CA TRP A 240 -22.39 21.47 43.92
C TRP A 240 -22.50 20.45 45.06
N GLY A 241 -21.99 19.23 44.82
CA GLY A 241 -22.01 18.12 45.77
C GLY A 241 -20.69 17.88 46.49
N GLY A 242 -19.56 18.29 45.90
CA GLY A 242 -18.22 18.10 46.44
C GLY A 242 -17.10 18.37 45.44
N THR A 243 -15.86 18.02 45.80
CA THR A 243 -14.65 18.20 44.97
C THR A 243 -13.76 16.96 45.03
N LEU A 244 -13.25 16.56 43.87
CA LEU A 244 -12.18 15.57 43.70
C LEU A 244 -10.86 16.30 43.46
N GLU A 245 -9.80 15.98 44.20
CA GLU A 245 -8.47 16.55 44.09
C GLU A 245 -7.39 15.47 43.92
N VAL A 246 -6.37 15.78 43.11
CA VAL A 246 -5.19 14.94 42.88
C VAL A 246 -3.92 15.78 43.04
N TYR A 247 -2.89 15.18 43.64
CA TYR A 247 -1.62 15.82 43.98
C TYR A 247 -0.43 15.00 43.49
N TYR A 248 0.62 15.69 43.03
CA TYR A 248 1.91 15.11 42.67
C TYR A 248 2.95 15.40 43.74
N ILE A 249 3.52 14.35 44.34
CA ILE A 249 4.52 14.42 45.41
C ILE A 249 5.79 15.12 44.92
N GLU A 250 6.14 14.94 43.65
CA GLU A 250 7.28 15.56 42.97
C GLU A 250 6.85 16.19 41.64
N ARG A 251 7.62 17.14 41.11
CA ARG A 251 7.35 17.74 39.78
C ARG A 251 7.54 16.68 38.69
N PRO A 252 6.54 16.40 37.84
CA PRO A 252 6.72 15.53 36.68
C PRO A 252 7.71 16.14 35.67
N GLU A 253 8.69 15.35 35.21
CA GLU A 253 9.61 15.77 34.14
C GLU A 253 8.86 15.83 32.79
N ASN A 254 9.06 16.91 32.02
CA ASN A 254 8.37 17.20 30.74
C ASN A 254 6.86 17.51 30.83
N ALA A 255 6.40 18.18 31.90
CA ALA A 255 5.06 18.76 31.93
C ALA A 255 4.93 19.94 30.92
N GLU A 256 4.61 19.65 29.67
CA GLU A 256 4.04 20.61 28.71
C GLU A 256 2.56 20.87 29.07
N ASP A 257 1.98 22.02 28.72
CA ASP A 257 0.59 22.39 29.06
C ASP A 257 -0.45 21.32 28.63
N SER A 258 -0.16 20.56 27.55
CA SER A 258 -0.98 19.45 27.05
C SER A 258 -1.11 18.26 28.03
N PHE A 259 -0.14 18.05 28.93
CA PHE A 259 -0.19 16.97 29.93
C PHE A 259 -1.29 17.21 30.97
N LEU A 260 -1.54 18.48 31.32
CA LEU A 260 -2.52 18.87 32.34
C LEU A 260 -3.96 18.75 31.83
N GLU A 261 -4.18 18.87 30.52
CA GLU A 261 -5.52 18.78 29.90
C GLU A 261 -6.06 17.34 29.87
N GLU A 262 -5.22 16.34 29.55
CA GLU A 262 -5.63 14.93 29.48
C GLU A 262 -6.05 14.39 30.85
N GLU A 263 -5.28 14.70 31.89
CA GLU A 263 -5.59 14.30 33.27
C GLU A 263 -6.81 15.05 33.84
N SER A 264 -7.00 16.32 33.47
CA SER A 264 -8.19 17.09 33.85
C SER A 264 -9.47 16.50 33.24
N ASN A 265 -9.42 16.00 32.00
CA ASN A 265 -10.56 15.35 31.36
C ASN A 265 -10.95 14.04 32.05
N LEU A 266 -9.96 13.24 32.47
CA LEU A 266 -10.20 12.02 33.24
C LEU A 266 -10.83 12.34 34.60
N LEU A 267 -10.33 13.35 35.31
CA LEU A 267 -10.88 13.77 36.61
C LEU A 267 -12.31 14.29 36.50
N ASN A 268 -12.64 15.04 35.45
CA ASN A 268 -14.00 15.50 35.17
C ASN A 268 -14.96 14.33 34.89
N ALA A 269 -14.52 13.33 34.13
CA ALA A 269 -15.32 12.13 33.87
C ALA A 269 -15.58 11.31 35.14
N ILE A 270 -14.61 11.23 36.06
CA ILE A 270 -14.77 10.60 37.37
C ILE A 270 -15.74 11.41 38.24
N GLY A 271 -15.59 12.74 38.28
CA GLY A 271 -16.47 13.64 39.04
C GLY A 271 -17.94 13.59 38.62
N GLU A 272 -18.23 13.57 37.32
CA GLU A 272 -19.61 13.46 36.80
C GLU A 272 -20.27 12.13 37.20
N ARG A 273 -19.51 11.03 37.19
CA ARG A 273 -20.02 9.70 37.58
C ARG A 273 -20.36 9.63 39.06
N LEU A 274 -19.53 10.22 39.92
CA LEU A 274 -19.80 10.33 41.36
C LEU A 274 -21.07 11.17 41.64
N GLY A 275 -21.29 12.22 40.85
CA GLY A 275 -22.47 13.08 40.92
C GLY A 275 -23.79 12.33 40.73
N LYS A 276 -23.86 11.50 39.68
CA LYS A 276 -25.05 10.68 39.35
C LYS A 276 -25.36 9.61 40.41
N ILE A 277 -24.35 9.12 41.14
CA ILE A 277 -24.52 8.14 42.21
C ILE A 277 -25.24 8.79 43.41
N ALA A 278 -24.93 10.04 43.73
CA ALA A 278 -25.51 10.75 44.86
C ALA A 278 -26.95 11.27 44.61
N GLU A 279 -27.33 11.55 43.36
CA GLU A 279 -28.65 12.08 42.99
C GLU A 279 -29.79 11.08 43.24
N ARG A 280 -29.54 9.80 42.96
CA ARG A 280 -30.55 8.73 43.07
C ARG A 280 -30.95 8.41 44.51
N VAL A 281 -30.12 8.78 45.48
CA VAL A 281 -30.38 8.56 46.91
C VAL A 281 -31.32 9.64 47.49
N LYS A 282 -31.42 10.81 46.85
CA LYS A 282 -32.22 11.97 47.33
C LYS A 282 -33.70 11.93 46.91
N THR A 283 -34.09 11.07 45.96
CA THR A 283 -35.40 11.18 45.27
C THR A 283 -36.58 10.53 46.00
N ASP A 284 -36.36 9.85 47.13
CA ASP A 284 -37.40 9.12 47.89
C ASP A 284 -38.20 9.97 48.91
N ASP A 285 -37.81 11.23 49.19
CA ASP A 285 -38.34 12.00 50.34
C ASP A 285 -39.47 13.04 50.05
N ALA A 286 -39.93 13.25 48.81
CA ALA A 286 -40.57 14.53 48.40
C ALA A 286 -42.13 14.63 48.28
N LEU A 287 -42.95 13.70 48.79
CA LEU A 287 -44.41 13.62 48.43
C LEU A 287 -45.45 14.24 49.42
N ARG A 288 -45.16 15.30 50.19
CA ARG A 288 -46.02 15.73 51.32
C ARG A 288 -46.69 17.13 51.29
N LEU A 289 -46.71 17.90 50.20
CA LEU A 289 -46.92 19.38 50.27
C LEU A 289 -47.80 20.00 49.14
N GLU A 290 -49.14 19.83 49.15
CA GLU A 290 -50.01 20.34 48.06
C GLU A 290 -51.06 21.43 48.38
N SER A 291 -51.42 21.72 49.65
CA SER A 291 -52.53 22.66 49.93
C SER A 291 -52.14 24.15 50.09
N GLU A 292 -50.86 24.49 50.32
CA GLU A 292 -50.36 25.87 50.32
C GLU A 292 -50.14 26.44 48.90
N ASN A 293 -50.21 25.58 47.88
CA ASN A 293 -49.77 25.90 46.53
C ASN A 293 -50.69 26.89 45.82
N ILE A 294 -52.02 26.87 45.99
CA ILE A 294 -52.93 27.67 45.16
C ILE A 294 -52.82 29.20 45.44
N ILE A 295 -52.70 29.59 46.71
CA ILE A 295 -52.54 31.01 47.09
C ILE A 295 -51.14 31.51 46.69
N ASN A 296 -50.13 30.66 46.84
CA ASN A 296 -48.79 30.94 46.35
C ASN A 296 -48.77 31.03 44.82
N ILE A 297 -49.53 30.21 44.09
CA ILE A 297 -49.66 30.26 42.62
C ILE A 297 -50.18 31.62 42.16
N MET A 298 -51.27 32.15 42.74
CA MET A 298 -51.80 33.45 42.30
C MET A 298 -50.86 34.63 42.61
N ARG A 299 -50.09 34.56 43.72
CA ARG A 299 -49.09 35.58 44.08
C ARG A 299 -47.79 35.46 43.28
N SER A 300 -47.40 34.25 42.91
CA SER A 300 -46.19 33.97 42.11
C SER A 300 -46.44 34.09 40.61
N MET A 301 -47.70 34.09 40.17
CA MET A 301 -48.08 34.28 38.77
C MET A 301 -47.41 35.52 38.18
N GLN A 302 -46.67 35.30 37.09
CA GLN A 302 -46.00 36.36 36.34
C GLN A 302 -46.98 37.08 35.40
N ASP A 303 -48.02 36.40 34.93
CA ASP A 303 -49.12 37.00 34.17
C ASP A 303 -49.83 38.06 35.02
N TRP A 304 -50.33 39.12 34.40
CA TRP A 304 -51.05 40.14 35.16
C TRP A 304 -52.45 39.67 35.47
N VAL A 305 -52.80 39.64 36.75
CA VAL A 305 -54.12 39.20 37.20
C VAL A 305 -54.80 40.34 37.93
N TYR A 306 -56.05 40.62 37.57
CA TYR A 306 -56.92 41.44 38.39
C TYR A 306 -58.31 40.82 38.51
N ILE A 307 -58.97 41.16 39.61
CA ILE A 307 -60.38 40.84 39.86
C ILE A 307 -61.13 42.15 39.96
N ALA A 308 -62.29 42.25 39.29
CA ALA A 308 -63.17 43.40 39.39
C ALA A 308 -64.63 42.99 39.59
N ASN A 309 -65.40 43.86 40.25
CA ASN A 309 -66.84 43.72 40.41
C ASN A 309 -67.60 44.21 39.16
N ASP A 310 -68.92 44.01 39.17
CA ASP A 310 -69.86 44.42 38.11
C ASP A 310 -69.93 45.94 37.86
N GLN A 311 -69.41 46.73 38.80
CA GLN A 311 -69.22 48.18 38.66
C GLN A 311 -67.84 48.57 38.07
N TYR A 312 -67.06 47.58 37.61
CA TYR A 312 -65.70 47.71 37.06
C TYR A 312 -64.64 48.16 38.07
N GLU A 313 -64.96 48.13 39.36
CA GLU A 313 -64.02 48.45 40.42
C GLU A 313 -63.08 47.26 40.66
N ILE A 314 -61.78 47.53 40.67
CA ILE A 314 -60.76 46.49 40.82
C ILE A 314 -60.60 46.16 42.33
N GLU A 315 -60.96 44.93 42.70
CA GLU A 315 -60.89 44.43 44.09
C GLU A 315 -59.55 43.77 44.42
N TYR A 316 -58.90 43.15 43.42
CA TYR A 316 -57.61 42.49 43.59
C TYR A 316 -56.72 42.72 42.39
N ILE A 317 -55.43 42.89 42.65
CA ILE A 317 -54.36 42.77 41.66
C ILE A 317 -53.22 41.95 42.22
N ASN A 318 -52.61 41.12 41.39
CA ASN A 318 -51.43 40.38 41.79
C ASN A 318 -50.16 41.27 41.82
N PRO A 319 -49.08 40.84 42.50
CA PRO A 319 -47.85 41.62 42.61
C PRO A 319 -47.20 41.96 41.25
N ALA A 320 -47.34 41.09 40.25
CA ALA A 320 -46.83 41.35 38.90
C ALA A 320 -47.51 42.56 38.25
N LEU A 321 -48.83 42.63 38.32
CA LEU A 321 -49.59 43.77 37.80
C LEU A 321 -49.35 45.05 38.61
N ARG A 322 -49.25 44.93 39.95
CA ARG A 322 -48.98 46.05 40.86
C ARG A 322 -47.64 46.72 40.57
N ARG A 323 -46.59 45.94 40.29
CA ARG A 323 -45.26 46.47 39.93
C ARG A 323 -45.30 47.32 38.67
N GLU A 324 -46.17 46.97 37.72
CA GLU A 324 -46.22 47.62 36.41
C GLU A 324 -47.05 48.91 36.40
N PHE A 325 -48.25 48.89 37.00
CA PHE A 325 -49.21 49.99 36.94
C PHE A 325 -49.39 50.74 38.28
N GLY A 326 -48.70 50.32 39.34
CA GLY A 326 -48.79 50.91 40.68
C GLY A 326 -50.00 50.40 41.49
N PRO A 327 -50.31 51.00 42.65
CA PRO A 327 -51.48 50.60 43.45
C PRO A 327 -52.81 51.02 42.78
N VAL A 328 -53.86 50.22 42.99
CA VAL A 328 -55.19 50.41 42.37
C VAL A 328 -56.00 51.52 43.02
N GLU A 329 -55.92 51.73 44.34
CA GLU A 329 -56.59 52.84 45.06
C GLU A 329 -58.09 53.01 44.73
N GLY A 330 -58.86 51.92 44.65
CA GLY A 330 -60.30 51.97 44.35
C GLY A 330 -60.65 52.42 42.91
N LYS A 331 -59.66 52.44 42.01
CA LYS A 331 -59.86 52.85 40.61
C LYS A 331 -60.65 51.79 39.84
N LYS A 332 -61.45 52.27 38.89
CA LYS A 332 -62.12 51.39 37.92
C LYS A 332 -61.16 50.96 36.82
N CYS A 333 -61.43 49.82 36.18
CA CYS A 333 -60.48 49.24 35.21
C CYS A 333 -60.16 50.16 34.02
N TYR A 334 -61.13 50.97 33.56
CA TYR A 334 -60.92 51.93 32.47
C TYR A 334 -60.14 53.19 32.90
N GLU A 335 -60.17 53.54 34.18
CA GLU A 335 -59.32 54.60 34.75
C GLU A 335 -57.89 54.08 34.92
N TYR A 336 -57.75 52.88 35.48
CA TYR A 336 -56.47 52.30 35.84
C TYR A 336 -55.63 51.89 34.61
N PHE A 337 -56.21 51.21 33.62
CA PHE A 337 -55.46 50.73 32.46
C PHE A 337 -55.43 51.71 31.28
N ARG A 338 -56.46 52.56 31.16
CA ARG A 338 -56.70 53.38 29.96
C ARG A 338 -56.72 54.88 30.23
N TYR A 339 -56.64 55.31 31.49
CA TYR A 339 -56.68 56.72 31.89
C TYR A 339 -57.91 57.47 31.35
N ARG A 340 -59.07 56.79 31.28
CA ARG A 340 -60.36 57.37 30.84
C ARG A 340 -61.28 57.60 32.03
N LYS A 341 -62.22 58.54 31.91
CA LYS A 341 -63.26 58.82 32.93
C LYS A 341 -64.56 58.02 32.73
N GLU A 342 -64.71 57.38 31.56
CA GLU A 342 -65.88 56.60 31.19
C GLU A 342 -65.46 55.21 30.67
N ILE A 343 -66.40 54.25 30.71
CA ILE A 343 -66.20 52.89 30.20
C ILE A 343 -65.72 52.94 28.74
N CYS A 344 -64.80 52.04 28.36
CA CYS A 344 -64.28 52.03 26.99
C CYS A 344 -65.42 51.73 25.99
N PRO A 345 -65.62 52.51 24.91
CA PRO A 345 -66.67 52.26 23.91
C PRO A 345 -66.56 50.90 23.20
N TRP A 346 -65.38 50.30 23.24
CA TRP A 346 -65.07 48.96 22.70
C TRP A 346 -64.84 47.93 23.81
N CYS A 347 -65.30 48.19 25.04
CA CYS A 347 -65.10 47.30 26.18
C CYS A 347 -65.90 46.01 25.99
N ARG A 348 -65.21 44.88 25.80
CA ARG A 348 -65.86 43.57 25.74
C ARG A 348 -66.14 42.97 27.12
N ASN A 349 -65.69 43.60 28.21
CA ASN A 349 -65.84 43.07 29.57
C ASN A 349 -67.29 43.11 30.08
N GLN A 350 -68.19 43.84 29.42
CA GLN A 350 -69.63 43.82 29.71
C GLN A 350 -70.22 42.41 29.58
N ASP A 351 -69.75 41.64 28.59
CA ASP A 351 -70.20 40.27 28.36
C ASP A 351 -69.80 39.31 29.50
N VAL A 352 -68.79 39.66 30.31
CA VAL A 352 -68.30 38.82 31.42
C VAL A 352 -69.28 38.81 32.58
N PHE A 353 -69.90 39.94 32.88
CA PHE A 353 -70.86 40.06 33.97
C PHE A 353 -72.23 39.44 33.67
N ILE A 354 -72.49 39.08 32.40
CA ILE A 354 -73.63 38.24 31.99
C ILE A 354 -73.23 36.76 31.83
N GLY A 355 -72.05 36.36 32.34
CA GLY A 355 -71.61 34.97 32.43
C GLY A 355 -70.78 34.46 31.25
N LYS A 356 -70.31 35.32 30.33
CA LYS A 356 -69.51 34.89 29.16
C LYS A 356 -68.02 35.12 29.37
N THR A 357 -67.19 34.14 29.03
CA THR A 357 -65.74 34.36 28.96
C THR A 357 -65.38 35.11 27.68
N VAL A 358 -64.56 36.16 27.81
CA VAL A 358 -64.17 37.05 26.72
C VAL A 358 -62.66 37.00 26.55
N ARG A 359 -62.20 36.83 25.31
CA ARG A 359 -60.78 36.83 24.96
C ARG A 359 -60.48 37.81 23.84
N TRP A 360 -59.39 38.56 23.94
CA TRP A 360 -58.98 39.53 22.91
C TRP A 360 -57.50 39.92 23.04
N GLU A 361 -56.92 40.41 21.95
CA GLU A 361 -55.54 40.89 21.94
C GLU A 361 -55.47 42.39 22.26
N TRP A 362 -54.60 42.73 23.22
CA TRP A 362 -54.28 44.10 23.56
C TRP A 362 -52.85 44.47 23.17
N ASN A 363 -52.74 45.34 22.16
CA ASN A 363 -51.48 46.01 21.83
C ASN A 363 -51.29 47.25 22.72
N LEU A 364 -50.27 47.21 23.58
CA LEU A 364 -49.87 48.34 24.40
C LEU A 364 -48.75 49.12 23.70
N SER A 365 -49.14 49.99 22.77
CA SER A 365 -48.23 50.68 21.84
C SER A 365 -47.11 51.45 22.53
N LYS A 366 -47.36 52.06 23.70
CA LYS A 366 -46.35 52.80 24.48
C LYS A 366 -45.17 51.92 24.94
N LYS A 367 -45.38 50.61 25.12
CA LYS A 367 -44.36 49.68 25.60
C LYS A 367 -43.95 48.62 24.57
N LYS A 368 -44.45 48.70 23.33
CA LYS A 368 -44.25 47.70 22.25
C LYS A 368 -44.54 46.25 22.71
N LYS A 369 -45.54 46.06 23.57
CA LYS A 369 -45.94 44.73 24.06
C LYS A 369 -47.33 44.35 23.58
N THR A 370 -47.51 43.06 23.32
CA THR A 370 -48.80 42.49 22.93
C THR A 370 -49.25 41.52 24.00
N TYR A 371 -50.47 41.69 24.49
CA TYR A 371 -51.05 40.85 25.52
C TYR A 371 -52.27 40.09 25.00
N ASP A 372 -52.40 38.83 25.38
CA ASP A 372 -53.66 38.10 25.29
C ASP A 372 -54.43 38.31 26.58
N VAL A 373 -55.64 38.85 26.46
CA VAL A 373 -56.49 39.20 27.60
C VAL A 373 -57.63 38.21 27.66
N LEU A 374 -57.66 37.41 28.72
CA LEU A 374 -58.77 36.51 29.03
C LEU A 374 -59.50 37.02 30.27
N SER A 375 -60.78 37.30 30.13
CA SER A 375 -61.66 37.74 31.21
C SER A 375 -62.79 36.72 31.39
N THR A 376 -62.90 36.13 32.58
CA THR A 376 -63.86 35.06 32.88
C THR A 376 -64.69 35.40 34.13
N PRO A 377 -65.98 34.99 34.17
CA PRO A 377 -66.77 35.13 35.39
C PRO A 377 -66.28 34.15 36.47
N SER A 378 -66.26 34.60 37.70
CA SER A 378 -66.04 33.83 38.92
C SER A 378 -67.25 34.06 39.83
N ILE A 379 -67.91 32.99 40.24
CA ILE A 379 -69.11 33.06 41.06
C ILE A 379 -68.69 32.85 42.52
N ASN A 380 -68.94 33.84 43.37
CA ASN A 380 -68.75 33.70 44.82
C ASN A 380 -69.86 32.82 45.41
N ALA A 381 -69.65 32.29 46.62
CA ALA A 381 -70.63 31.45 47.31
C ALA A 381 -71.98 32.14 47.57
N ASP A 382 -72.03 33.48 47.54
CA ASP A 382 -73.22 34.32 47.69
C ASP A 382 -73.96 34.60 46.36
N GLY A 383 -73.47 34.05 45.23
CA GLY A 383 -74.05 34.23 43.91
C GLY A 383 -73.61 35.49 43.17
N SER A 384 -72.75 36.33 43.76
CA SER A 384 -72.19 37.51 43.07
C SER A 384 -71.16 37.10 42.01
N ILE A 385 -71.19 37.76 40.86
CA ILE A 385 -70.26 37.52 39.75
C ILE A 385 -69.11 38.51 39.82
N ARG A 386 -67.89 38.00 39.96
CA ARG A 386 -66.65 38.75 39.79
C ARG A 386 -66.03 38.44 38.45
N MET A 387 -65.36 39.41 37.85
CA MET A 387 -64.55 39.17 36.66
C MET A 387 -63.10 38.93 37.07
N LEU A 388 -62.62 37.71 36.85
CA LEU A 388 -61.19 37.40 36.89
C LEU A 388 -60.60 37.64 35.49
N SER A 389 -59.63 38.54 35.39
CA SER A 389 -58.94 38.84 34.15
C SER A 389 -57.46 38.54 34.26
N ILE A 390 -56.94 37.84 33.26
CA ILE A 390 -55.53 37.48 33.13
C ILE A 390 -55.01 38.08 31.83
N PHE A 391 -53.90 38.82 31.90
CA PHE A 391 -53.15 39.28 30.73
C PHE A 391 -51.87 38.48 30.62
N ARG A 392 -51.74 37.74 29.52
CA ARG A 392 -50.54 36.99 29.20
C ARG A 392 -49.72 37.75 28.16
N ASP A 393 -48.45 37.99 28.45
CA ASP A 393 -47.54 38.63 27.50
C ASP A 393 -47.25 37.67 26.33
N LEU A 394 -47.74 37.99 25.14
CA LEU A 394 -47.50 37.22 23.91
C LEU A 394 -46.24 37.68 23.17
N THR A 395 -45.51 38.67 23.68
CA THR A 395 -44.39 39.28 22.96
C THR A 395 -43.29 38.25 22.68
N ALA A 396 -42.94 37.39 23.64
CA ALA A 396 -41.97 36.32 23.45
C ALA A 396 -42.46 35.26 22.45
N LEU A 397 -43.75 34.93 22.47
CA LEU A 397 -44.34 33.93 21.57
C LEU A 397 -44.39 34.42 20.12
N LYS A 398 -44.78 35.68 19.87
CA LYS A 398 -44.74 36.28 18.52
C LYS A 398 -43.30 36.45 18.02
N LYS A 399 -42.36 36.75 18.92
CA LYS A 399 -40.92 36.78 18.58
C LYS A 399 -40.42 35.38 18.20
N ALA A 400 -40.78 34.35 18.98
CA ALA A 400 -40.42 32.97 18.70
C ALA A 400 -41.02 32.47 17.38
N GLN A 401 -42.27 32.83 17.06
CA GLN A 401 -42.89 32.48 15.77
C GLN A 401 -42.13 33.10 14.60
N LYS A 402 -41.75 34.38 14.71
CA LYS A 402 -40.94 35.04 13.68
C LYS A 402 -39.54 34.43 13.57
N GLU A 403 -38.93 34.08 14.70
CA GLU A 403 -37.65 33.36 14.72
C GLU A 403 -37.77 31.98 14.07
N ILE A 404 -38.87 31.25 14.25
CA ILE A 404 -39.13 29.98 13.57
C ILE A 404 -39.23 30.19 12.05
N GLU A 405 -40.01 31.18 11.59
CA GLU A 405 -40.12 31.50 10.15
C GLU A 405 -38.76 31.88 9.53
N GLU A 406 -37.98 32.72 10.22
CA GLU A 406 -36.63 33.09 9.80
C GLU A 406 -35.68 31.86 9.80
N ARG A 407 -35.84 30.94 10.76
CA ARG A 407 -35.04 29.71 10.86
C ARG A 407 -35.43 28.68 9.79
N GLU A 408 -36.70 28.52 9.46
CA GLU A 408 -37.18 27.67 8.35
C GLU A 408 -36.63 28.16 7.01
N LEU A 409 -36.68 29.48 6.77
CA LEU A 409 -36.09 30.09 5.58
C LEU A 409 -34.58 29.87 5.52
N LEU A 410 -33.90 29.99 6.67
CA LEU A 410 -32.47 29.71 6.80
C LEU A 410 -32.15 28.25 6.47
N TYR A 411 -32.87 27.28 7.06
CA TYR A 411 -32.64 25.85 6.79
C TYR A 411 -32.87 25.50 5.33
N ARG A 412 -33.95 26.03 4.72
CA ARG A 412 -34.21 25.82 3.29
C ARG A 412 -33.09 26.37 2.43
N SER A 413 -32.61 27.58 2.75
CA SER A 413 -31.48 28.20 2.03
C SER A 413 -30.18 27.41 2.18
N LEU A 414 -29.91 26.85 3.38
CA LEU A 414 -28.75 25.99 3.63
C LEU A 414 -28.82 24.71 2.81
N THR A 415 -29.97 24.02 2.79
CA THR A 415 -30.11 22.78 2.01
C THR A 415 -30.04 23.00 0.50
N GLU A 416 -30.50 24.16 0.00
CA GLU A 416 -30.42 24.52 -1.42
C GLU A 416 -29.02 24.96 -1.84
N SER A 417 -28.17 25.40 -0.90
CA SER A 417 -26.77 25.74 -1.18
C SER A 417 -25.87 24.51 -1.36
N VAL A 418 -26.37 23.32 -1.01
CA VAL A 418 -25.62 22.06 -1.14
C VAL A 418 -25.72 21.57 -2.58
N ALA A 419 -24.56 21.35 -3.22
CA ALA A 419 -24.49 20.85 -4.59
C ALA A 419 -24.92 19.38 -4.73
N ASP A 420 -24.83 18.62 -3.64
CA ASP A 420 -25.31 17.24 -3.57
C ASP A 420 -26.84 17.20 -3.34
N GLY A 421 -27.50 16.17 -3.86
CA GLY A 421 -28.92 15.94 -3.64
C GLY A 421 -29.19 15.54 -2.20
N VAL A 422 -29.97 16.33 -1.46
CA VAL A 422 -30.36 16.02 -0.08
C VAL A 422 -31.75 15.41 -0.12
N VAL A 423 -31.92 14.25 0.53
CA VAL A 423 -33.23 13.58 0.66
C VAL A 423 -33.47 13.14 2.10
N LEU A 424 -34.70 13.32 2.55
CA LEU A 424 -35.20 12.81 3.83
C LEU A 424 -36.23 11.72 3.56
N VAL A 425 -36.00 10.53 4.11
CA VAL A 425 -36.86 9.35 3.92
C VAL A 425 -37.35 8.86 5.27
N GLN A 426 -38.64 8.53 5.37
CA GLN A 426 -39.23 7.87 6.53
C GLN A 426 -40.22 6.82 6.04
N ASP A 427 -40.22 5.63 6.64
CA ASP A 427 -41.07 4.50 6.23
C ASP A 427 -40.97 4.18 4.72
N GLY A 428 -39.75 4.29 4.16
CA GLY A 428 -39.46 4.07 2.73
C GLY A 428 -39.93 5.18 1.78
N LYS A 429 -40.60 6.22 2.28
CA LYS A 429 -41.15 7.33 1.48
C LYS A 429 -40.33 8.61 1.62
N ILE A 430 -40.21 9.34 0.52
CA ILE A 430 -39.55 10.64 0.49
C ILE A 430 -40.45 11.70 1.15
N LEU A 431 -39.91 12.36 2.19
CA LEU A 431 -40.56 13.47 2.90
C LEU A 431 -40.05 14.84 2.44
N PHE A 432 -38.78 14.92 2.03
CA PHE A 432 -38.17 16.17 1.60
C PHE A 432 -37.02 15.89 0.62
N VAL A 433 -36.88 16.78 -0.37
CA VAL A 433 -35.75 16.84 -1.30
C VAL A 433 -35.37 18.30 -1.56
N ASN A 434 -34.08 18.57 -1.82
CA ASN A 434 -33.62 19.85 -2.35
C ASN A 434 -33.65 19.88 -3.89
N ASN A 435 -33.42 21.05 -4.51
CA ASN A 435 -33.45 21.15 -5.97
C ASN A 435 -32.32 20.36 -6.64
N ALA A 436 -31.14 20.26 -6.03
CA ALA A 436 -30.04 19.45 -6.58
C ALA A 436 -30.43 17.97 -6.76
N PHE A 437 -31.25 17.41 -5.86
CA PHE A 437 -31.82 16.08 -6.00
C PHE A 437 -32.82 16.01 -7.16
N VAL A 438 -33.72 16.99 -7.26
CA VAL A 438 -34.73 17.09 -8.32
C VAL A 438 -34.06 17.11 -9.71
N ASP A 439 -33.06 17.97 -9.88
CA ASP A 439 -32.30 18.12 -11.11
C ASP A 439 -31.52 16.84 -11.47
N MET A 440 -30.90 16.20 -10.47
CA MET A 440 -30.12 14.98 -10.65
C MET A 440 -30.95 13.82 -11.22
N PHE A 441 -32.19 13.67 -10.79
CA PHE A 441 -33.09 12.60 -11.22
C PHE A 441 -34.02 13.00 -12.38
N GLY A 442 -33.98 14.26 -12.83
CA GLY A 442 -34.75 14.75 -13.98
C GLY A 442 -36.22 15.02 -13.68
N TYR A 443 -36.55 15.45 -12.47
CA TYR A 443 -37.90 15.89 -12.09
C TYR A 443 -38.03 17.42 -12.21
N SER A 444 -39.25 17.95 -12.30
CA SER A 444 -39.46 19.40 -12.49
C SER A 444 -39.74 20.15 -11.19
N GLU A 445 -40.36 19.50 -10.20
CA GLU A 445 -40.61 20.11 -8.89
C GLU A 445 -40.41 19.09 -7.75
N PRO A 446 -39.96 19.52 -6.55
CA PRO A 446 -39.85 18.66 -5.36
C PRO A 446 -41.14 17.92 -4.98
N LYS A 447 -42.31 18.49 -5.31
CA LYS A 447 -43.62 17.91 -4.98
C LYS A 447 -43.91 16.61 -5.74
N GLU A 448 -43.31 16.41 -6.92
CA GLU A 448 -43.47 15.15 -7.68
C GLU A 448 -42.85 13.96 -6.97
N LEU A 449 -41.88 14.22 -6.09
CA LEU A 449 -41.15 13.20 -5.34
C LEU A 449 -41.71 13.00 -3.93
N ALA A 450 -42.66 13.83 -3.49
CA ALA A 450 -43.28 13.67 -2.18
C ALA A 450 -44.07 12.35 -2.13
N GLU A 451 -43.85 11.57 -1.07
CA GLU A 451 -44.46 10.25 -0.83
C GLU A 451 -44.11 9.14 -1.85
N VAL A 452 -43.21 9.40 -2.79
CA VAL A 452 -42.65 8.37 -3.67
C VAL A 452 -41.76 7.43 -2.85
N GLU A 453 -41.86 6.13 -3.12
CA GLU A 453 -40.98 5.14 -2.52
C GLU A 453 -39.57 5.29 -3.09
N ILE A 454 -38.58 5.53 -2.22
CA ILE A 454 -37.19 5.79 -2.63
C ILE A 454 -36.61 4.63 -3.47
N VAL A 455 -37.07 3.40 -3.22
CA VAL A 455 -36.61 2.18 -3.92
C VAL A 455 -36.92 2.15 -5.42
N GLN A 456 -37.89 2.95 -5.87
CA GLN A 456 -38.27 3.02 -7.29
C GLN A 456 -37.21 3.72 -8.14
N LEU A 457 -36.35 4.54 -7.51
CA LEU A 457 -35.28 5.27 -8.19
C LEU A 457 -34.02 4.42 -8.44
N PHE A 458 -33.96 3.19 -7.91
CA PHE A 458 -32.79 2.32 -8.00
C PHE A 458 -32.92 1.28 -9.12
N ASP A 459 -31.79 1.02 -9.81
CA ASP A 459 -31.71 -0.09 -10.77
C ASP A 459 -31.95 -1.43 -10.06
N SER A 460 -32.63 -2.33 -10.75
CA SER A 460 -32.94 -3.71 -10.33
C SER A 460 -31.79 -4.45 -9.65
N GLU A 461 -30.56 -4.28 -10.15
CA GLU A 461 -29.34 -4.91 -9.59
C GLU A 461 -28.96 -4.36 -8.21
N PHE A 462 -29.23 -3.06 -7.96
CA PHE A 462 -28.81 -2.36 -6.75
C PHE A 462 -29.95 -2.11 -5.74
N ARG A 463 -31.20 -2.48 -6.09
CA ARG A 463 -32.37 -2.29 -5.20
C ARG A 463 -32.19 -2.89 -3.81
N GLY A 464 -31.69 -4.13 -3.72
CA GLY A 464 -31.48 -4.80 -2.43
C GLY A 464 -30.43 -4.10 -1.55
N LEU A 465 -29.43 -3.50 -2.18
CA LEU A 465 -28.37 -2.76 -1.48
C LEU A 465 -28.91 -1.45 -0.92
N PHE A 466 -29.60 -0.66 -1.74
CA PHE A 466 -30.18 0.60 -1.29
C PHE A 466 -31.37 0.41 -0.35
N GLN A 467 -32.09 -0.71 -0.42
CA GLN A 467 -33.14 -1.03 0.56
C GLN A 467 -32.57 -1.11 1.97
N LYS A 468 -31.37 -1.70 2.14
CA LYS A 468 -30.63 -1.70 3.41
C LYS A 468 -30.13 -0.31 3.79
N VAL A 469 -29.62 0.46 2.82
CA VAL A 469 -29.19 1.86 3.05
C VAL A 469 -30.33 2.72 3.59
N PHE A 470 -31.55 2.51 3.10
CA PHE A 470 -32.74 3.23 3.53
C PHE A 470 -33.56 2.49 4.61
N ASP A 471 -32.96 1.50 5.27
CA ASP A 471 -33.53 0.83 6.44
C ASP A 471 -32.93 1.40 7.74
N PRO A 472 -33.75 2.03 8.61
CA PRO A 472 -33.26 2.61 9.86
C PRO A 472 -32.86 1.58 10.93
N GLU A 473 -33.29 0.32 10.80
CA GLU A 473 -32.95 -0.76 11.74
C GLU A 473 -31.67 -1.51 11.35
N GLU A 474 -31.12 -1.22 10.16
CA GLU A 474 -29.93 -1.87 9.64
C GLU A 474 -28.66 -1.43 10.40
N GLN A 475 -28.02 -2.40 11.08
CA GLN A 475 -26.89 -2.21 12.00
C GLN A 475 -25.52 -2.50 11.37
N ASP A 476 -25.47 -2.84 10.08
CA ASP A 476 -24.22 -3.10 9.37
C ASP A 476 -23.36 -1.81 9.29
N GLU A 477 -22.26 -1.78 10.05
CA GLU A 477 -21.31 -0.66 10.12
C GLU A 477 -20.67 -0.35 8.75
N ASP A 478 -20.58 -1.34 7.85
CA ASP A 478 -19.99 -1.16 6.52
C ASP A 478 -20.88 -0.33 5.58
N ILE A 479 -22.18 -0.18 5.90
CA ILE A 479 -23.11 0.63 5.10
C ILE A 479 -22.81 2.14 5.21
N GLY A 480 -22.07 2.57 6.23
CA GLY A 480 -21.61 3.95 6.38
C GLY A 480 -20.42 4.31 5.47
N THR A 481 -19.75 3.33 4.88
CA THR A 481 -18.45 3.51 4.23
C THR A 481 -18.58 3.49 2.70
N LEU A 482 -19.13 4.59 2.14
CA LEU A 482 -19.07 4.91 0.71
C LEU A 482 -19.74 3.87 -0.22
N LEU A 483 -21.06 3.72 -0.06
CA LEU A 483 -21.89 3.01 -1.01
C LEU A 483 -22.11 3.84 -2.27
N TRP A 484 -21.54 3.36 -3.37
CA TRP A 484 -21.92 3.78 -4.70
C TRP A 484 -22.81 2.73 -5.35
N GLY A 485 -23.85 3.18 -6.03
CA GLY A 485 -24.77 2.28 -6.72
C GLY A 485 -25.47 2.98 -7.87
N MET A 486 -26.02 2.17 -8.77
CA MET A 486 -26.61 2.67 -10.00
C MET A 486 -28.09 2.98 -9.80
N CYS A 487 -28.47 4.20 -10.16
CA CYS A 487 -29.83 4.70 -10.10
C CYS A 487 -30.34 5.01 -11.51
N VAL A 488 -31.65 5.11 -11.66
CA VAL A 488 -32.32 5.38 -12.94
C VAL A 488 -33.09 6.69 -12.83
N THR A 489 -32.84 7.63 -13.74
CA THR A 489 -33.56 8.90 -13.80
C THR A 489 -34.98 8.70 -14.36
N LYS A 490 -35.84 9.73 -14.25
CA LYS A 490 -37.20 9.73 -14.83
C LYS A 490 -37.24 9.40 -16.32
N GLU A 491 -36.18 9.77 -17.05
CA GLU A 491 -36.02 9.53 -18.49
C GLU A 491 -35.37 8.16 -18.83
N GLY A 492 -35.10 7.32 -17.84
CA GLY A 492 -34.49 5.99 -18.02
C GLY A 492 -32.96 6.01 -18.17
N LYS A 493 -32.30 7.14 -17.91
CA LYS A 493 -30.84 7.23 -17.93
C LYS A 493 -30.24 6.62 -16.66
N LYS A 494 -29.22 5.78 -16.82
CA LYS A 494 -28.48 5.20 -15.68
C LYS A 494 -27.41 6.18 -15.19
N ILE A 495 -27.39 6.45 -13.89
CA ILE A 495 -26.41 7.32 -13.22
C ILE A 495 -25.82 6.62 -12.01
N TRP A 496 -24.53 6.85 -11.75
CA TRP A 496 -23.86 6.35 -10.55
C TRP A 496 -23.97 7.39 -9.44
N ILE A 497 -24.45 6.95 -8.28
CA ILE A 497 -24.65 7.81 -7.12
C ILE A 497 -23.85 7.26 -5.94
N SER A 498 -23.11 8.13 -5.28
CA SER A 498 -22.56 7.89 -3.94
C SER A 498 -23.52 8.47 -2.91
N THR A 499 -23.85 7.69 -1.88
CA THR A 499 -24.77 8.13 -0.83
C THR A 499 -24.14 8.04 0.54
N ASN A 500 -24.34 9.08 1.35
CA ASN A 500 -24.06 9.05 2.79
C ASN A 500 -25.38 9.19 3.54
N ARG A 501 -25.60 8.33 4.53
CA ARG A 501 -26.82 8.35 5.35
C ARG A 501 -26.53 8.76 6.78
N SER A 502 -27.50 9.37 7.42
CA SER A 502 -27.55 9.57 8.86
C SER A 502 -28.95 9.25 9.35
N VAL A 503 -29.03 8.38 10.35
CA VAL A 503 -30.30 8.06 11.01
C VAL A 503 -30.58 9.18 12.01
N ILE A 504 -31.71 9.85 11.83
CA ILE A 504 -32.19 10.91 12.72
C ILE A 504 -33.53 10.51 13.33
N SER A 505 -33.85 11.04 14.50
CA SER A 505 -35.19 10.87 15.09
C SER A 505 -36.08 12.03 14.64
N LEU A 506 -37.12 11.74 13.86
CA LEU A 506 -38.12 12.70 13.42
C LEU A 506 -39.49 12.29 13.96
N LYS A 507 -40.09 13.15 14.80
CA LYS A 507 -41.37 12.87 15.48
C LYS A 507 -41.37 11.55 16.27
N SER A 508 -40.27 11.26 16.96
CA SER A 508 -40.07 10.02 17.75
C SER A 508 -40.07 8.72 16.93
N ARG A 509 -39.90 8.82 15.62
CA ARG A 509 -39.68 7.68 14.73
C ARG A 509 -38.36 7.86 14.00
N PRO A 510 -37.66 6.78 13.67
CA PRO A 510 -36.45 6.91 12.88
C PRO A 510 -36.77 7.43 11.48
N ALA A 511 -35.89 8.27 10.96
CA ALA A 511 -35.91 8.78 9.60
C ALA A 511 -34.46 8.83 9.10
N ILE A 512 -34.27 8.75 7.79
CA ILE A 512 -32.96 8.73 7.17
C ILE A 512 -32.77 10.02 6.39
N LEU A 513 -31.80 10.81 6.81
CA LEU A 513 -31.29 11.92 6.03
C LEU A 513 -30.13 11.41 5.21
N ALA A 514 -30.25 11.46 3.88
CA ALA A 514 -29.19 11.04 2.97
C ALA A 514 -28.74 12.18 2.06
N THR A 515 -27.44 12.23 1.80
CA THR A 515 -26.85 13.06 0.74
C THR A 515 -26.41 12.17 -0.41
N MET A 516 -26.80 12.53 -1.62
CA MET A 516 -26.52 11.81 -2.85
C MET A 516 -25.68 12.66 -3.78
N ARG A 517 -24.53 12.13 -4.21
CA ARG A 517 -23.66 12.77 -5.19
C ARG A 517 -23.62 11.96 -6.47
N ASN A 518 -23.83 12.61 -7.60
CA ASN A 518 -23.61 11.99 -8.90
C ASN A 518 -22.10 11.83 -9.14
N ILE A 519 -21.62 10.59 -9.20
CA ILE A 519 -20.21 10.24 -9.42
C ILE A 519 -20.00 9.55 -10.77
N THR A 520 -20.96 9.67 -11.70
CA THR A 520 -20.91 8.99 -13.01
C THR A 520 -19.61 9.32 -13.75
N GLU A 521 -19.21 10.59 -13.80
CA GLU A 521 -17.95 11.00 -14.45
C GLU A 521 -16.73 10.43 -13.72
N GLN A 522 -16.75 10.38 -12.39
CA GLN A 522 -15.65 9.84 -11.59
C GLN A 522 -15.49 8.32 -11.81
N VAL A 523 -16.58 7.56 -11.81
CA VAL A 523 -16.57 6.11 -12.08
C VAL A 523 -16.10 5.83 -13.52
N LEU A 524 -16.55 6.62 -14.49
CA LEU A 524 -16.08 6.50 -15.88
C LEU A 524 -14.60 6.86 -16.03
N TRP A 525 -14.14 7.89 -15.31
CA TRP A 525 -12.74 8.29 -15.29
C TRP A 525 -11.84 7.25 -14.59
N GLU A 526 -12.28 6.65 -13.49
CA GLU A 526 -11.59 5.56 -12.82
C GLU A 526 -11.47 4.32 -13.72
N LYS A 527 -12.55 3.95 -14.43
CA LYS A 527 -12.50 2.88 -15.44
C LYS A 527 -11.53 3.21 -16.58
N SER A 528 -11.58 4.43 -17.11
CA SER A 528 -10.65 4.88 -18.14
C SER A 528 -9.20 4.88 -17.65
N ILE A 529 -8.93 5.27 -16.41
CA ILE A 529 -7.60 5.24 -15.80
C ILE A 529 -7.14 3.79 -15.60
N GLN A 530 -8.02 2.87 -15.21
CA GLN A 530 -7.68 1.47 -15.08
C GLN A 530 -7.29 0.88 -16.45
N GLU A 531 -8.10 1.13 -17.48
CA GLU A 531 -7.81 0.72 -18.86
C GLU A 531 -6.49 1.33 -19.38
N ASP A 532 -6.28 2.64 -19.15
CA ASP A 532 -5.03 3.33 -19.52
C ASP A 532 -3.84 2.82 -18.72
N THR A 533 -4.01 2.49 -17.44
CA THR A 533 -2.95 1.94 -16.58
C THR A 533 -2.61 0.53 -17.01
N GLU A 534 -3.59 -0.30 -17.37
CA GLU A 534 -3.36 -1.61 -17.96
C GLU A 534 -2.69 -1.51 -19.32
N TYR A 535 -3.14 -0.60 -20.17
CA TYR A 535 -2.52 -0.31 -21.47
C TYR A 535 -1.07 0.15 -21.28
N LEU A 536 -0.82 1.16 -20.45
CA LEU A 536 0.51 1.67 -20.14
C LEU A 536 1.37 0.65 -19.43
N ARG A 537 0.81 -0.25 -18.60
CA ARG A 537 1.55 -1.34 -17.94
C ARG A 537 1.92 -2.42 -18.93
N ARG A 538 1.01 -2.81 -19.84
CA ARG A 538 1.31 -3.70 -20.98
C ARG A 538 2.34 -3.08 -21.90
N GLU A 539 2.23 -1.79 -22.19
CA GLU A 539 3.20 -1.04 -22.99
C GLU A 539 4.54 -0.90 -22.25
N ASN A 540 4.55 -0.66 -20.93
CA ASN A 540 5.76 -0.66 -20.12
C ASN A 540 6.41 -2.03 -20.07
N ILE A 541 5.64 -3.12 -20.02
CA ILE A 541 6.14 -4.49 -20.06
C ILE A 541 6.74 -4.77 -21.45
N LYS A 542 6.07 -4.40 -22.54
CA LYS A 542 6.58 -4.49 -23.93
C LYS A 542 7.82 -3.61 -24.16
N LEU A 543 7.87 -2.42 -23.56
CA LEU A 543 8.99 -1.49 -23.69
C LEU A 543 10.15 -1.89 -22.77
N ARG A 544 9.89 -2.41 -21.56
CA ARG A 544 10.93 -2.93 -20.67
C ARG A 544 11.54 -4.22 -21.20
N SER A 545 10.72 -5.11 -21.78
CA SER A 545 11.22 -6.33 -22.45
C SER A 545 12.07 -6.01 -23.67
N SER A 546 11.80 -4.89 -24.37
CA SER A 546 12.58 -4.48 -25.54
C SER A 546 13.81 -3.61 -25.22
N ILE A 547 13.93 -3.02 -24.02
CA ILE A 547 14.93 -1.95 -23.76
C ILE A 547 15.96 -2.26 -22.66
N LYS A 548 15.75 -3.20 -21.73
CA LYS A 548 16.78 -3.56 -20.73
C LYS A 548 17.36 -4.96 -20.99
N GLU A 549 18.55 -4.97 -21.60
CA GLU A 549 19.44 -6.11 -21.79
C GLU A 549 18.84 -7.25 -22.65
N ARG A 550 19.08 -7.21 -23.98
CA ARG A 550 18.64 -8.24 -24.97
C ARG A 550 19.04 -9.70 -24.67
N TYR A 551 19.72 -9.97 -23.56
CA TYR A 551 20.27 -11.28 -23.18
C TYR A 551 19.87 -11.74 -21.77
N LYS A 552 19.06 -10.97 -21.03
CA LYS A 552 18.60 -11.32 -19.68
C LYS A 552 17.09 -11.08 -19.53
N PHE A 553 16.35 -12.15 -19.29
CA PHE A 553 14.90 -12.13 -19.05
C PHE A 553 14.63 -12.59 -17.62
N GLY A 554 14.42 -11.65 -16.70
CA GLY A 554 14.36 -11.95 -15.26
C GLY A 554 15.66 -12.56 -14.76
N ASN A 555 15.59 -13.78 -14.23
CA ASN A 555 16.74 -14.59 -13.83
C ASN A 555 17.25 -15.55 -14.94
N ILE A 556 16.62 -15.55 -16.11
CA ILE A 556 16.98 -16.41 -17.25
C ILE A 556 17.98 -15.68 -18.16
N ILE A 557 19.01 -16.39 -18.59
CA ILE A 557 20.10 -15.85 -19.42
C ILE A 557 20.08 -16.55 -20.77
N GLY A 558 20.01 -15.76 -21.83
CA GLY A 558 20.03 -16.24 -23.19
C GLY A 558 19.65 -15.13 -24.18
N LYS A 559 20.38 -15.07 -25.29
CA LYS A 559 20.15 -14.19 -26.42
C LYS A 559 19.72 -14.92 -27.69
N SER A 560 19.92 -16.25 -27.74
CA SER A 560 19.66 -17.08 -28.91
C SER A 560 18.19 -17.00 -29.35
N ARG A 561 17.94 -17.17 -30.65
CA ARG A 561 16.57 -17.14 -31.22
C ARG A 561 15.61 -18.15 -30.55
N PRO A 562 16.02 -19.41 -30.25
CA PRO A 562 15.18 -20.34 -29.50
C PRO A 562 14.77 -19.80 -28.12
N MET A 563 15.69 -19.13 -27.41
CA MET A 563 15.36 -18.51 -26.11
C MET A 563 14.42 -17.31 -26.24
N GLN A 564 14.54 -16.50 -27.30
CA GLN A 564 13.57 -15.40 -27.53
C GLN A 564 12.14 -15.93 -27.70
N ASN A 565 11.96 -17.03 -28.43
CA ASN A 565 10.66 -17.68 -28.57
C ASN A 565 10.12 -18.18 -27.21
N VAL A 566 10.99 -18.75 -26.37
CA VAL A 566 10.62 -19.15 -25.00
C VAL A 566 10.16 -17.94 -24.18
N TYR A 567 10.84 -16.80 -24.27
CA TYR A 567 10.42 -15.58 -23.56
C TYR A 567 9.03 -15.09 -24.01
N GLU A 568 8.73 -15.15 -25.31
CA GLU A 568 7.39 -14.82 -25.82
C GLU A 568 6.31 -15.76 -25.29
N LEU A 569 6.60 -17.07 -25.22
CA LEU A 569 5.70 -18.07 -24.64
C LEU A 569 5.50 -17.86 -23.14
N ILE A 570 6.55 -17.50 -22.39
CA ILE A 570 6.45 -17.16 -20.97
C ILE A 570 5.51 -15.96 -20.77
N LEU A 571 5.65 -14.91 -21.58
CA LEU A 571 4.78 -13.73 -21.49
C LEU A 571 3.31 -14.08 -21.79
N LYS A 572 3.06 -14.88 -22.82
CA LYS A 572 1.70 -15.35 -23.15
C LYS A 572 1.11 -16.23 -22.05
N ALA A 573 1.93 -17.11 -21.45
CA ALA A 573 1.52 -17.95 -20.36
C ALA A 573 1.23 -17.12 -19.09
N ALA A 574 2.03 -16.10 -18.79
CA ALA A 574 1.82 -15.26 -17.61
C ALA A 574 0.51 -14.45 -17.65
N ASP A 575 0.07 -14.04 -18.85
CA ASP A 575 -1.17 -13.28 -19.08
C ASP A 575 -2.45 -14.15 -19.04
N SER A 576 -2.30 -15.47 -19.03
CA SER A 576 -3.41 -16.44 -18.95
C SER A 576 -3.43 -17.15 -17.60
N ASP A 577 -4.59 -17.57 -17.11
CA ASP A 577 -4.72 -18.45 -15.94
C ASP A 577 -4.64 -19.96 -16.30
N ALA A 578 -4.38 -20.29 -17.57
CA ALA A 578 -4.25 -21.67 -18.01
C ALA A 578 -3.10 -22.43 -17.32
N ASN A 579 -3.29 -23.74 -17.17
CA ASN A 579 -2.26 -24.67 -16.72
C ASN A 579 -1.13 -24.73 -17.75
N VAL A 580 0.11 -24.68 -17.27
CA VAL A 580 1.31 -24.66 -18.11
C VAL A 580 2.09 -25.94 -17.90
N ILE A 581 2.55 -26.57 -18.97
CA ILE A 581 3.52 -27.68 -18.91
C ILE A 581 4.84 -27.25 -19.55
N ILE A 582 5.93 -27.40 -18.80
CA ILE A 582 7.28 -27.07 -19.23
C ILE A 582 8.00 -28.36 -19.61
N LEU A 583 8.25 -28.52 -20.91
CA LEU A 583 8.92 -29.69 -21.47
C LEU A 583 10.40 -29.38 -21.67
N GLY A 584 11.29 -30.31 -21.35
CA GLY A 584 12.69 -30.19 -21.71
C GLY A 584 13.62 -31.04 -20.88
N GLU A 585 14.83 -31.26 -21.40
CA GLU A 585 15.84 -32.09 -20.77
C GLU A 585 16.20 -31.62 -19.35
N THR A 586 16.77 -32.54 -18.56
CA THR A 586 17.25 -32.25 -17.22
C THR A 586 18.36 -31.19 -17.27
N GLY A 587 18.31 -30.24 -16.33
CA GLY A 587 19.34 -29.19 -16.23
C GLY A 587 19.20 -28.01 -17.21
N THR A 588 18.07 -27.88 -17.91
CA THR A 588 17.80 -26.74 -18.83
C THR A 588 17.27 -25.47 -18.14
N GLY A 589 16.81 -25.57 -16.89
CA GLY A 589 16.29 -24.44 -16.10
C GLY A 589 14.77 -24.33 -16.01
N LYS A 590 14.03 -25.45 -16.04
CA LYS A 590 12.54 -25.50 -15.97
C LYS A 590 11.96 -24.73 -14.78
N GLU A 591 12.55 -24.83 -13.60
CA GLU A 591 12.11 -24.08 -12.42
C GLU A 591 12.24 -22.55 -12.60
N LEU A 592 13.30 -22.07 -13.28
CA LEU A 592 13.47 -20.63 -13.55
C LEU A 592 12.38 -20.10 -14.47
N VAL A 593 11.92 -20.92 -15.43
CA VAL A 593 10.79 -20.60 -16.30
C VAL A 593 9.50 -20.52 -15.50
N ALA A 594 9.23 -21.50 -14.63
CA ALA A 594 8.03 -21.50 -13.78
C ALA A 594 7.98 -20.27 -12.86
N ARG A 595 9.12 -19.90 -12.26
CA ARG A 595 9.26 -18.69 -11.45
C ARG A 595 9.05 -17.42 -12.28
N ALA A 596 9.60 -17.36 -13.50
CA ALA A 596 9.39 -16.22 -14.38
C ALA A 596 7.90 -16.04 -14.75
N ILE A 597 7.17 -17.14 -14.99
CA ILE A 597 5.72 -17.09 -15.22
C ILE A 597 5.00 -16.55 -13.99
N HIS A 598 5.34 -17.04 -12.79
CA HIS A 598 4.75 -16.57 -11.53
C HIS A 598 4.96 -15.07 -11.30
N GLU A 599 6.21 -14.62 -11.38
CA GLU A 599 6.64 -13.21 -11.18
C GLU A 599 5.95 -12.24 -12.15
N MET A 600 5.52 -12.72 -13.32
CA MET A 600 4.88 -11.91 -14.37
C MET A 600 3.36 -12.08 -14.44
N SER A 601 2.80 -13.00 -13.66
CA SER A 601 1.36 -13.28 -13.63
C SER A 601 0.59 -12.35 -12.69
N ALA A 602 -0.75 -12.37 -12.78
CA ALA A 602 -1.63 -11.69 -11.82
C ALA A 602 -1.44 -12.19 -10.37
N ARG A 603 -0.88 -13.39 -10.17
CA ARG A 603 -0.66 -14.04 -8.87
C ARG A 603 0.75 -13.79 -8.30
N THR A 604 1.48 -12.78 -8.77
CA THR A 604 2.87 -12.51 -8.33
C THR A 604 3.02 -12.28 -6.81
N ASP A 605 2.01 -11.71 -6.15
CA ASP A 605 2.04 -11.45 -4.70
C ASP A 605 1.53 -12.65 -3.87
N LYS A 606 1.10 -13.73 -4.53
CA LYS A 606 0.57 -14.95 -3.90
C LYS A 606 1.65 -16.03 -3.79
N ALA A 607 1.37 -17.08 -3.00
CA ALA A 607 2.31 -18.15 -2.73
C ALA A 607 2.73 -18.90 -4.00
N PHE A 608 4.03 -19.17 -4.12
CA PHE A 608 4.60 -20.08 -5.11
C PHE A 608 5.13 -21.32 -4.38
N VAL A 609 4.50 -22.46 -4.59
CA VAL A 609 4.80 -23.72 -3.89
C VAL A 609 5.50 -24.68 -4.85
N PRO A 610 6.85 -24.75 -4.83
CA PRO A 610 7.59 -25.71 -5.64
C PRO A 610 7.62 -27.09 -4.98
N VAL A 611 7.31 -28.12 -5.76
CA VAL A 611 7.30 -29.52 -5.34
C VAL A 611 8.08 -30.33 -6.38
N ASN A 612 9.10 -31.07 -5.94
CA ASN A 612 9.76 -32.05 -6.78
C ASN A 612 9.11 -33.42 -6.50
N CYS A 613 8.40 -33.96 -7.50
CA CYS A 613 7.65 -35.21 -7.35
C CYS A 613 8.55 -36.44 -7.17
N GLY A 614 9.73 -36.45 -7.78
CA GLY A 614 10.70 -37.56 -7.65
C GLY A 614 11.41 -37.61 -6.30
N ALA A 615 11.42 -36.52 -5.54
CA ALA A 615 12.08 -36.46 -4.22
C ALA A 615 11.21 -36.98 -3.06
N ILE A 616 9.91 -37.19 -3.28
CA ILE A 616 8.97 -37.56 -2.23
C ILE A 616 8.82 -39.09 -2.20
N PRO A 617 9.02 -39.76 -1.04
CA PRO A 617 8.77 -41.19 -0.91
C PRO A 617 7.32 -41.56 -1.28
N GLU A 618 7.12 -42.61 -2.06
CA GLU A 618 5.80 -43.00 -2.62
C GLU A 618 4.70 -43.12 -1.55
N ASN A 619 5.06 -43.64 -0.37
CA ASN A 619 4.16 -43.80 0.77
C ASN A 619 3.76 -42.47 1.46
N LEU A 620 4.48 -41.37 1.20
CA LEU A 620 4.22 -40.05 1.77
C LEU A 620 3.66 -39.05 0.76
N VAL A 621 3.74 -39.33 -0.55
CA VAL A 621 3.26 -38.42 -1.62
C VAL A 621 1.83 -37.97 -1.34
N GLU A 622 0.93 -38.89 -1.02
CA GLU A 622 -0.48 -38.55 -0.78
C GLU A 622 -0.66 -37.60 0.40
N SER A 623 0.02 -37.87 1.52
CA SER A 623 -0.04 -37.05 2.73
C SER A 623 0.60 -35.66 2.52
N GLU A 624 1.69 -35.56 1.77
CA GLU A 624 2.35 -34.26 1.52
C GLU A 624 1.53 -33.37 0.58
N PHE A 625 0.88 -33.94 -0.44
CA PHE A 625 0.03 -33.19 -1.36
C PHE A 625 -1.29 -32.74 -0.71
N PHE A 626 -2.02 -33.67 -0.08
CA PHE A 626 -3.39 -33.44 0.39
C PHE A 626 -3.49 -33.14 1.90
N GLY A 627 -2.42 -33.38 2.67
CA GLY A 627 -2.44 -33.29 4.13
C GLY A 627 -3.03 -34.54 4.78
N HIS A 628 -2.96 -34.61 6.10
CA HIS A 628 -3.56 -35.70 6.88
C HIS A 628 -4.10 -35.23 8.22
N ARG A 629 -5.06 -35.99 8.74
CA ARG A 629 -5.54 -35.88 10.12
C ARG A 629 -4.76 -36.80 11.05
N LYS A 630 -4.70 -36.44 12.33
CA LYS A 630 -4.16 -37.27 13.40
C LYS A 630 -4.83 -38.65 13.38
N GLY A 631 -4.01 -39.70 13.37
CA GLY A 631 -4.48 -41.09 13.33
C GLY A 631 -4.76 -41.65 11.94
N ALA A 632 -4.51 -40.90 10.85
CA ALA A 632 -4.71 -41.38 9.49
C ALA A 632 -3.82 -42.58 9.09
N PHE A 633 -2.62 -42.68 9.67
CA PHE A 633 -1.68 -43.81 9.50
C PHE A 633 -0.73 -43.92 10.70
N THR A 634 0.02 -45.02 10.79
CA THR A 634 1.03 -45.24 11.84
C THR A 634 2.13 -44.17 11.78
N GLY A 635 2.13 -43.22 12.73
CA GLY A 635 3.06 -42.09 12.79
C GLY A 635 2.41 -40.70 12.62
N ALA A 636 1.12 -40.63 12.27
CA ALA A 636 0.35 -39.39 12.19
C ALA A 636 -0.08 -38.87 13.58
N HIS A 637 0.88 -38.36 14.35
CA HIS A 637 0.64 -37.89 15.73
C HIS A 637 -0.04 -36.51 15.82
N ILE A 638 0.01 -35.72 14.76
CA ILE A 638 -0.55 -34.37 14.63
C ILE A 638 -1.21 -34.21 13.25
N ASP A 639 -2.13 -33.26 13.14
CA ASP A 639 -2.67 -32.84 11.84
C ASP A 639 -1.60 -32.08 11.05
N ARG A 640 -1.55 -32.28 9.73
CA ARG A 640 -0.62 -31.57 8.84
C ARG A 640 -1.30 -31.14 7.56
N THR A 641 -1.14 -29.88 7.19
CA THR A 641 -1.64 -29.29 5.94
C THR A 641 -0.75 -29.69 4.76
N GLY A 642 -1.35 -30.03 3.62
CA GLY A 642 -0.64 -30.41 2.39
C GLY A 642 -0.33 -29.23 1.46
N TYR A 643 0.42 -29.50 0.38
CA TYR A 643 0.82 -28.50 -0.62
C TYR A 643 -0.37 -27.80 -1.29
N LEU A 644 -1.49 -28.50 -1.51
CA LEU A 644 -2.68 -27.89 -2.11
C LEU A 644 -3.25 -26.78 -1.22
N HIS A 645 -3.19 -26.93 0.09
CA HIS A 645 -3.64 -25.89 1.02
C HIS A 645 -2.73 -24.66 0.95
N THR A 646 -1.41 -24.89 0.99
CA THR A 646 -0.40 -23.82 0.92
C THR A 646 -0.45 -23.06 -0.41
N ALA A 647 -0.83 -23.74 -1.49
CA ALA A 647 -0.93 -23.15 -2.83
C ALA A 647 -2.26 -22.44 -3.10
N ASN A 648 -3.18 -22.36 -2.13
CA ASN A 648 -4.46 -21.70 -2.31
C ASN A 648 -4.29 -20.23 -2.72
N GLU A 649 -5.03 -19.80 -3.75
CA GLU A 649 -4.92 -18.52 -4.47
C GLU A 649 -3.56 -18.28 -5.16
N GLY A 650 -2.62 -19.21 -5.05
CA GLY A 650 -1.27 -19.12 -5.55
C GLY A 650 -1.00 -20.03 -6.75
N ILE A 651 0.27 -20.45 -6.87
CA ILE A 651 0.76 -21.36 -7.91
C ILE A 651 1.36 -22.60 -7.25
N LEU A 652 0.92 -23.77 -7.72
CA LEU A 652 1.56 -25.06 -7.43
C LEU A 652 2.48 -25.42 -8.60
N PHE A 653 3.78 -25.51 -8.33
CA PHE A 653 4.77 -25.93 -9.31
C PHE A 653 5.18 -27.38 -9.07
N LEU A 654 4.95 -28.26 -10.04
CA LEU A 654 5.30 -29.68 -9.98
C LEU A 654 6.46 -30.00 -10.93
N ASP A 655 7.65 -30.16 -10.39
CA ASP A 655 8.80 -30.66 -11.14
C ASP A 655 8.81 -32.19 -11.18
N GLU A 656 9.21 -32.74 -12.31
CA GLU A 656 9.19 -34.18 -12.59
C GLU A 656 7.79 -34.80 -12.43
N VAL A 657 6.75 -34.13 -12.94
CA VAL A 657 5.34 -34.57 -12.84
C VAL A 657 5.09 -35.98 -13.41
N GLY A 658 5.98 -36.47 -14.29
CA GLY A 658 5.93 -37.83 -14.83
C GLY A 658 6.24 -38.93 -13.83
N GLU A 659 6.78 -38.63 -12.65
CA GLU A 659 7.03 -39.61 -11.59
C GLU A 659 5.80 -39.87 -10.71
N LEU A 660 4.70 -39.12 -10.92
CA LEU A 660 3.48 -39.30 -10.12
C LEU A 660 2.76 -40.60 -10.47
N GLY A 661 2.50 -41.42 -9.45
CA GLY A 661 1.67 -42.63 -9.59
C GLY A 661 0.20 -42.33 -9.94
N LEU A 662 -0.47 -43.28 -10.58
CA LEU A 662 -1.84 -43.13 -11.11
C LEU A 662 -2.87 -42.69 -10.06
N ASN A 663 -2.76 -43.17 -8.82
CA ASN A 663 -3.67 -42.79 -7.73
C ASN A 663 -3.60 -41.29 -7.41
N ILE A 664 -2.40 -40.72 -7.40
CA ILE A 664 -2.19 -39.29 -7.16
C ILE A 664 -2.69 -38.47 -8.33
N GLN A 665 -2.49 -38.94 -9.57
CA GLN A 665 -3.00 -38.27 -10.78
C GLN A 665 -4.53 -38.10 -10.71
N VAL A 666 -5.28 -39.13 -10.28
CA VAL A 666 -6.75 -39.05 -10.12
C VAL A 666 -7.16 -38.01 -9.09
N LYS A 667 -6.48 -37.95 -7.94
CA LYS A 667 -6.80 -37.00 -6.87
C LYS A 667 -6.43 -35.56 -7.26
N LEU A 668 -5.29 -35.37 -7.92
CA LEU A 668 -4.90 -34.07 -8.46
C LEU A 668 -5.85 -33.62 -9.57
N LEU A 669 -6.32 -34.52 -10.44
CA LEU A 669 -7.30 -34.19 -11.48
C LEU A 669 -8.58 -33.61 -10.86
N ARG A 670 -9.12 -34.25 -9.81
CA ARG A 670 -10.29 -33.74 -9.07
C ARG A 670 -10.05 -32.34 -8.49
N ALA A 671 -8.86 -32.11 -7.94
CA ALA A 671 -8.47 -30.80 -7.44
C ALA A 671 -8.34 -29.74 -8.56
N LEU A 672 -7.90 -30.12 -9.76
CA LEU A 672 -7.77 -29.22 -10.93
C LEU A 672 -9.11 -28.92 -11.62
N GLU A 673 -10.08 -29.81 -11.52
CA GLU A 673 -11.40 -29.65 -12.15
C GLU A 673 -12.37 -28.89 -11.26
N ASN A 674 -12.50 -29.34 -10.00
CA ASN A 674 -13.52 -28.82 -9.08
C ASN A 674 -12.93 -27.93 -7.98
N GLY A 675 -11.60 -27.82 -7.88
CA GLY A 675 -10.95 -27.13 -6.77
C GLY A 675 -11.06 -27.88 -5.44
N GLU A 676 -11.43 -29.16 -5.45
CA GLU A 676 -11.79 -29.93 -4.24
C GLU A 676 -10.81 -31.08 -3.98
N TYR A 677 -10.45 -31.28 -2.71
CA TYR A 677 -9.63 -32.39 -2.25
C TYR A 677 -9.99 -32.83 -0.82
N THR A 678 -9.58 -34.03 -0.43
CA THR A 678 -9.83 -34.58 0.92
C THR A 678 -8.50 -35.02 1.54
N PRO A 679 -8.12 -34.48 2.71
CA PRO A 679 -6.93 -34.94 3.44
C PRO A 679 -7.02 -36.42 3.81
N VAL A 680 -5.87 -37.08 3.94
CA VAL A 680 -5.81 -38.50 4.31
C VAL A 680 -6.41 -38.70 5.70
N GLY A 681 -7.38 -39.61 5.80
CA GLY A 681 -8.11 -39.90 7.04
C GLY A 681 -9.17 -38.86 7.43
N ASP A 682 -9.42 -37.84 6.60
CA ASP A 682 -10.52 -36.89 6.77
C ASP A 682 -11.74 -37.32 5.92
N THR A 683 -12.94 -36.95 6.35
CA THR A 683 -14.18 -37.13 5.58
C THR A 683 -14.71 -35.81 5.00
N GLN A 684 -14.16 -34.67 5.43
CA GLN A 684 -14.56 -33.36 4.94
C GLN A 684 -13.83 -33.01 3.63
N VAL A 685 -14.57 -32.42 2.69
CA VAL A 685 -14.02 -31.90 1.44
C VAL A 685 -13.49 -30.48 1.68
N HIS A 686 -12.26 -30.24 1.26
CA HIS A 686 -11.58 -28.94 1.32
C HIS A 686 -11.48 -28.34 -0.08
N ARG A 687 -11.48 -27.02 -0.17
CA ARG A 687 -11.33 -26.28 -1.43
C ARG A 687 -10.01 -25.53 -1.51
N SER A 688 -9.37 -25.58 -2.68
CA SER A 688 -8.18 -24.79 -3.01
C SER A 688 -8.22 -24.33 -4.46
N ASN A 689 -8.06 -23.02 -4.67
CA ASN A 689 -7.95 -22.39 -5.98
C ASN A 689 -6.49 -22.11 -6.30
N PHE A 690 -5.78 -23.09 -6.87
CA PHE A 690 -4.39 -22.94 -7.28
C PHE A 690 -4.26 -23.00 -8.80
N ARG A 691 -3.26 -22.30 -9.34
CA ARG A 691 -2.84 -22.45 -10.73
C ARG A 691 -1.73 -23.49 -10.80
N LEU A 692 -1.80 -24.42 -11.76
CA LEU A 692 -0.79 -25.45 -11.92
C LEU A 692 0.26 -25.06 -12.98
N ILE A 693 1.53 -25.17 -12.61
CA ILE A 693 2.65 -25.22 -13.56
C ILE A 693 3.36 -26.56 -13.36
N SER A 694 3.44 -27.38 -14.38
CA SER A 694 4.12 -28.68 -14.32
C SER A 694 5.38 -28.69 -15.19
N ALA A 695 6.32 -29.57 -14.87
CA ALA A 695 7.56 -29.70 -15.62
C ALA A 695 7.99 -31.16 -15.74
N THR A 696 8.53 -31.55 -16.90
CA THR A 696 8.97 -32.92 -17.17
C THR A 696 10.08 -32.95 -18.22
N ASN A 697 10.94 -33.97 -18.14
CA ASN A 697 11.93 -34.32 -19.16
C ASN A 697 11.52 -35.55 -20.00
N ARG A 698 10.46 -36.26 -19.62
CA ARG A 698 9.94 -37.43 -20.33
C ARG A 698 8.90 -37.02 -21.37
N ASP A 699 8.77 -37.81 -22.44
CA ASP A 699 7.70 -37.61 -23.42
C ASP A 699 6.36 -38.08 -22.83
N PHE A 700 5.55 -37.11 -22.43
CA PHE A 700 4.23 -37.38 -21.85
C PHE A 700 3.28 -38.11 -22.80
N SER A 701 3.43 -37.90 -24.11
CA SER A 701 2.60 -38.56 -25.12
C SER A 701 2.86 -40.06 -25.13
N GLU A 702 4.14 -40.45 -25.01
CA GLU A 702 4.55 -41.86 -24.90
C GLU A 702 4.10 -42.47 -23.56
N MET A 703 4.19 -41.71 -22.47
CA MET A 703 3.74 -42.17 -21.14
C MET A 703 2.23 -42.44 -21.08
N VAL A 704 1.42 -41.68 -21.82
CA VAL A 704 -0.03 -41.94 -21.97
C VAL A 704 -0.26 -43.25 -22.74
N ASN A 705 0.44 -43.45 -23.86
CA ASN A 705 0.32 -44.68 -24.65
C ASN A 705 0.73 -45.94 -23.87
N ASN A 706 1.71 -45.80 -22.97
CA ASN A 706 2.20 -46.88 -22.11
C ASN A 706 1.38 -47.05 -20.80
N GLY A 707 0.31 -46.27 -20.60
CA GLY A 707 -0.57 -46.37 -19.44
C GLY A 707 0.03 -45.87 -18.11
N LEU A 708 1.17 -45.17 -18.16
CA LEU A 708 1.83 -44.59 -16.98
C LEU A 708 1.21 -43.25 -16.58
N VAL A 709 0.64 -42.53 -17.54
CA VAL A 709 -0.10 -41.27 -17.34
C VAL A 709 -1.50 -41.43 -17.87
N ARG A 710 -2.50 -40.98 -17.13
CA ARG A 710 -3.88 -41.00 -17.61
C ARG A 710 -4.11 -39.92 -18.67
N GLU A 711 -4.88 -40.28 -19.68
CA GLU A 711 -5.22 -39.38 -20.80
C GLU A 711 -5.99 -38.13 -20.33
N ASP A 712 -6.94 -38.28 -19.41
CA ASP A 712 -7.72 -37.19 -18.82
C ASP A 712 -6.82 -36.17 -18.08
N PHE A 713 -5.89 -36.68 -17.27
CA PHE A 713 -4.90 -35.88 -16.57
C PHE A 713 -3.97 -35.14 -17.53
N TYR A 714 -3.50 -35.81 -18.59
CA TYR A 714 -2.63 -35.21 -19.60
C TYR A 714 -3.26 -33.97 -20.26
N TYR A 715 -4.50 -34.08 -20.76
CA TYR A 715 -5.15 -32.95 -21.43
C TYR A 715 -5.42 -31.78 -20.49
N ARG A 716 -5.64 -32.04 -19.19
CA ARG A 716 -5.89 -30.99 -18.20
C ARG A 716 -4.64 -30.24 -17.78
N ILE A 717 -3.47 -30.90 -17.76
CA ILE A 717 -2.19 -30.25 -17.42
C ILE A 717 -1.51 -29.64 -18.65
N SER A 718 -1.70 -30.21 -19.84
CA SER A 718 -1.00 -29.84 -21.07
C SER A 718 -1.76 -28.80 -21.90
N VAL A 719 -2.39 -27.82 -21.24
CA VAL A 719 -3.17 -26.76 -21.91
C VAL A 719 -2.24 -25.77 -22.63
N PHE A 720 -1.11 -25.43 -22.01
CA PHE A 720 -0.13 -24.51 -22.58
C PHE A 720 1.29 -25.10 -22.50
N PRO A 721 1.78 -25.77 -23.56
CA PRO A 721 3.12 -26.36 -23.56
C PRO A 721 4.22 -25.34 -23.87
N ILE A 722 5.29 -25.35 -23.07
CA ILE A 722 6.51 -24.56 -23.29
C ILE A 722 7.71 -25.51 -23.35
N THR A 723 8.31 -25.64 -24.53
CA THR A 723 9.48 -26.51 -24.73
C THR A 723 10.77 -25.72 -24.56
N LEU A 724 11.61 -26.16 -23.64
CA LEU A 724 12.94 -25.62 -23.41
C LEU A 724 13.98 -26.32 -24.30
N PRO A 725 14.72 -25.55 -25.12
CA PRO A 725 15.77 -26.13 -25.96
C PRO A 725 16.97 -26.55 -25.10
N PRO A 726 17.61 -27.69 -25.40
CA PRO A 726 18.86 -28.10 -24.78
C PRO A 726 20.00 -27.13 -25.13
N LEU A 727 21.05 -27.10 -24.31
CA LEU A 727 22.16 -26.16 -24.41
C LEU A 727 22.89 -26.26 -25.76
N ARG A 728 22.99 -27.47 -26.32
CA ARG A 728 23.56 -27.73 -27.66
C ARG A 728 22.81 -27.06 -28.82
N GLU A 729 21.52 -26.72 -28.64
CA GLU A 729 20.72 -26.00 -29.64
C GLU A 729 20.80 -24.47 -29.44
N LYS A 730 21.32 -24.02 -28.30
CA LYS A 730 21.51 -22.61 -27.94
C LYS A 730 22.96 -22.27 -27.61
N LYS A 731 23.90 -22.74 -28.44
CA LYS A 731 25.36 -22.55 -28.23
C LYS A 731 25.77 -21.09 -28.08
N GLU A 732 25.05 -20.17 -28.73
CA GLU A 732 25.27 -18.72 -28.60
C GLU A 732 25.13 -18.18 -27.17
N ASP A 733 24.43 -18.91 -26.31
CA ASP A 733 24.19 -18.54 -24.91
C ASP A 733 25.29 -19.07 -23.98
N ILE A 734 26.10 -20.04 -24.42
CA ILE A 734 27.18 -20.65 -23.61
C ILE A 734 28.17 -19.58 -23.10
N PRO A 735 28.69 -18.65 -23.92
CA PRO A 735 29.61 -17.62 -23.43
C PRO A 735 28.99 -16.73 -22.34
N LEU A 736 27.71 -16.39 -22.47
CA LEU A 736 26.99 -15.56 -21.51
C LEU A 736 26.75 -16.29 -20.19
N LEU A 737 26.40 -17.58 -20.26
CA LEU A 737 26.21 -18.44 -19.09
C LEU A 737 27.53 -18.66 -18.33
N VAL A 738 28.63 -18.87 -19.08
CA VAL A 738 29.98 -19.00 -18.51
C VAL A 738 30.38 -17.73 -17.78
N GLU A 739 30.25 -16.57 -18.42
CA GLU A 739 30.53 -15.27 -17.81
C GLU A 739 29.69 -15.05 -16.54
N HIS A 740 28.40 -15.37 -16.62
CA HIS A 740 27.49 -15.28 -15.48
C HIS A 740 27.94 -16.15 -14.30
N PHE A 741 28.23 -17.44 -14.53
CA PHE A 741 28.64 -18.34 -13.46
C PHE A 741 30.00 -17.98 -12.87
N LEU A 742 30.96 -17.56 -13.70
CA LEU A 742 32.23 -17.05 -13.22
C LEU A 742 32.03 -15.87 -12.28
N HIS A 743 31.19 -14.90 -12.65
CA HIS A 743 30.85 -13.77 -11.79
C HIS A 743 30.12 -14.20 -10.51
N LEU A 744 29.13 -15.10 -10.63
CA LEU A 744 28.31 -15.56 -9.52
C LEU A 744 29.16 -16.26 -8.44
N TYR A 745 30.11 -17.10 -8.84
CA TYR A 745 30.90 -17.90 -7.91
C TYR A 745 32.21 -17.25 -7.45
N SER A 746 32.65 -16.16 -8.08
CA SER A 746 33.90 -15.49 -7.71
C SER A 746 33.83 -14.69 -6.40
N LYS A 747 32.65 -14.46 -5.81
CA LYS A 747 32.43 -13.84 -4.47
C LYS A 747 33.40 -12.69 -4.10
N GLY A 748 33.65 -11.76 -5.02
CA GLY A 748 34.54 -10.60 -4.79
C GLY A 748 36.04 -10.83 -4.94
N LYS A 749 36.49 -12.03 -5.31
CA LYS A 749 37.85 -12.29 -5.82
C LYS A 749 37.95 -11.92 -7.30
N LYS A 750 39.17 -11.74 -7.82
CA LYS A 750 39.41 -11.53 -9.27
C LYS A 750 38.76 -12.66 -10.07
N VAL A 751 37.83 -12.31 -10.94
CA VAL A 751 37.18 -13.26 -11.85
C VAL A 751 38.25 -13.79 -12.83
N PRO A 752 38.52 -15.11 -12.85
CA PRO A 752 39.53 -15.67 -13.74
C PRO A 752 39.05 -15.56 -15.19
N THR A 753 39.96 -15.13 -16.06
CA THR A 753 39.69 -15.06 -17.50
C THR A 753 39.90 -16.45 -18.11
N ILE A 754 38.88 -16.96 -18.79
CA ILE A 754 38.99 -18.21 -19.54
C ILE A 754 39.74 -17.93 -20.84
N ALA A 755 40.79 -18.72 -21.12
CA ALA A 755 41.53 -18.64 -22.37
C ALA A 755 40.62 -18.99 -23.57
N GLY A 756 40.80 -18.33 -24.73
CA GLY A 756 39.96 -18.56 -25.92
C GLY A 756 39.88 -20.03 -26.37
N ARG A 757 40.99 -20.76 -26.27
CA ARG A 757 41.04 -22.22 -26.55
C ARG A 757 40.09 -23.05 -25.68
N ILE A 758 39.87 -22.62 -24.44
CA ILE A 758 38.98 -23.30 -23.49
C ILE A 758 37.53 -22.94 -23.82
N MET A 759 37.26 -21.66 -24.15
CA MET A 759 35.94 -21.24 -24.60
C MET A 759 35.48 -21.98 -25.85
N GLU A 760 36.40 -22.26 -26.79
CA GLU A 760 36.11 -23.05 -27.99
C GLU A 760 35.70 -24.49 -27.65
N VAL A 761 36.39 -25.13 -26.70
CA VAL A 761 36.00 -26.46 -26.22
C VAL A 761 34.64 -26.43 -25.51
N LEU A 762 34.41 -25.44 -24.65
CA LEU A 762 33.11 -25.26 -23.99
C LEU A 762 31.97 -25.02 -25.00
N TYR A 763 32.25 -24.31 -26.09
CA TYR A 763 31.27 -24.02 -27.14
C TYR A 763 30.93 -25.26 -27.99
N ASN A 764 31.92 -26.10 -28.27
CA ASN A 764 31.76 -27.28 -29.13
C ASN A 764 31.27 -28.53 -28.39
N HIS A 765 31.27 -28.51 -27.06
CA HIS A 765 30.74 -29.62 -26.25
C HIS A 765 29.21 -29.74 -26.36
N ASP A 766 28.69 -30.96 -26.26
CA ASP A 766 27.26 -31.25 -26.44
C ASP A 766 26.40 -31.03 -25.18
N TRP A 767 27.04 -30.96 -24.00
CA TRP A 767 26.38 -30.65 -22.71
C TRP A 767 25.14 -31.51 -22.41
N PRO A 768 25.29 -32.84 -22.23
CA PRO A 768 24.18 -33.74 -21.91
C PRO A 768 23.44 -33.37 -20.61
N GLY A 769 24.13 -32.77 -19.63
CA GLY A 769 23.53 -32.23 -18.40
C GLY A 769 23.19 -30.74 -18.48
N ASN A 770 23.19 -30.17 -19.69
CA ASN A 770 22.78 -28.81 -20.03
C ASN A 770 23.46 -27.74 -19.13
N VAL A 771 22.69 -26.78 -18.64
CA VAL A 771 23.19 -25.64 -17.83
C VAL A 771 23.70 -26.13 -16.47
N ARG A 772 23.10 -27.16 -15.89
CA ARG A 772 23.53 -27.73 -14.59
C ARG A 772 24.93 -28.34 -14.67
N GLU A 773 25.23 -29.03 -15.76
CA GLU A 773 26.58 -29.55 -16.03
C GLU A 773 27.57 -28.41 -16.26
N LEU A 774 27.24 -27.43 -17.12
CA LEU A 774 28.07 -26.26 -17.37
C LEU A 774 28.41 -25.51 -16.08
N GLN A 775 27.40 -25.27 -15.24
CA GLN A 775 27.54 -24.65 -13.93
C GLN A 775 28.49 -25.44 -13.02
N SER A 776 28.31 -26.77 -12.94
CA SER A 776 29.14 -27.66 -12.13
C SER A 776 30.60 -27.67 -12.61
N VAL A 777 30.80 -27.66 -13.92
CA VAL A 777 32.10 -27.55 -14.58
C VAL A 777 32.81 -26.25 -14.22
N ILE A 778 32.12 -25.11 -14.34
CA ILE A 778 32.69 -23.79 -14.03
C ILE A 778 32.99 -23.67 -12.53
N GLN A 779 32.10 -24.14 -11.67
CA GLN A 779 32.32 -24.15 -10.22
C GLN A 779 33.53 -25.00 -9.85
N ARG A 780 33.69 -26.18 -10.45
CA ARG A 780 34.85 -27.05 -10.23
C ARG A 780 36.15 -26.39 -10.71
N TYR A 781 36.13 -25.75 -11.87
CA TYR A 781 37.26 -24.99 -12.39
C TYR A 781 37.70 -23.89 -11.42
N LEU A 782 36.76 -23.15 -10.81
CA LEU A 782 37.08 -22.12 -9.81
C LEU A 782 37.65 -22.71 -8.51
N ALA A 783 37.31 -23.95 -8.16
CA ALA A 783 37.81 -24.61 -6.96
C ALA A 783 39.18 -25.29 -7.15
N VAL A 784 39.38 -25.95 -8.29
CA VAL A 784 40.56 -26.80 -8.58
C VAL A 784 41.59 -26.10 -9.48
N GLY A 785 41.18 -25.06 -10.21
CA GLY A 785 42.03 -24.32 -11.16
C GLY A 785 42.21 -24.98 -12.52
N ASN A 786 41.65 -26.18 -12.74
CA ASN A 786 41.69 -26.95 -13.99
C ASN A 786 40.29 -27.47 -14.37
N PHE A 787 40.06 -27.70 -15.67
CA PHE A 787 38.84 -28.34 -16.16
C PHE A 787 39.09 -29.85 -16.32
N ASP A 788 38.35 -30.69 -15.59
CA ASP A 788 38.59 -32.16 -15.58
C ASP A 788 38.34 -32.85 -16.92
N PHE A 789 37.42 -32.35 -17.75
CA PHE A 789 37.14 -32.86 -19.10
C PHE A 789 38.07 -32.27 -20.16
N LEU A 790 38.96 -31.32 -19.81
CA LEU A 790 40.06 -30.88 -20.67
C LEU A 790 41.29 -31.79 -20.57
N ARG A 791 41.10 -33.08 -20.27
CA ARG A 791 41.97 -34.11 -20.83
C ARG A 791 41.71 -34.19 -22.35
N VAL A 792 42.05 -33.11 -23.04
CA VAL A 792 42.49 -33.19 -24.43
C VAL A 792 43.98 -33.39 -24.33
N ASP A 793 44.38 -34.57 -24.75
CA ASP A 793 45.71 -35.14 -24.72
C ASP A 793 46.81 -34.11 -24.95
N SER A 794 47.70 -34.03 -23.96
CA SER A 794 49.04 -33.52 -24.17
C SER A 794 49.67 -34.28 -25.33
N SER A 795 49.67 -33.65 -26.51
CA SER A 795 50.67 -33.86 -27.57
C SER A 795 50.91 -35.28 -28.10
N ALA A 796 49.97 -36.23 -27.94
CA ALA A 796 50.11 -37.59 -28.47
C ALA A 796 49.01 -37.97 -29.50
N ASP A 797 47.72 -37.68 -29.26
CA ASP A 797 46.63 -38.21 -30.12
C ASP A 797 46.19 -37.31 -31.28
N LYS A 798 46.67 -36.06 -31.36
CA LYS A 798 46.53 -35.25 -32.59
C LYS A 798 47.34 -35.78 -33.78
N ILE A 799 48.15 -36.82 -33.58
CA ILE A 799 48.84 -37.52 -34.67
C ILE A 799 47.92 -38.57 -35.33
N MET A 800 46.83 -39.03 -34.68
CA MET A 800 45.94 -40.06 -35.24
C MET A 800 44.72 -39.52 -35.99
N GLY A 801 44.30 -38.27 -35.76
CA GLY A 801 43.11 -37.69 -36.41
C GLY A 801 43.31 -37.08 -37.81
N GLU A 802 44.55 -36.86 -38.25
CA GLU A 802 44.87 -36.39 -39.62
C GLU A 802 45.32 -37.55 -40.54
N ILE A 803 45.09 -38.80 -40.14
CA ILE A 803 45.42 -39.99 -40.96
C ILE A 803 44.25 -40.41 -41.88
N ASP A 804 43.03 -39.90 -41.67
CA ASP A 804 41.82 -40.51 -42.24
C ASP A 804 41.16 -39.75 -43.40
N GLN A 805 41.85 -38.81 -44.04
CA GLN A 805 41.31 -38.09 -45.20
C GLN A 805 42.06 -38.28 -46.52
N ASP A 806 43.08 -39.16 -46.60
CA ASP A 806 43.80 -39.37 -47.88
C ASP A 806 44.26 -40.82 -48.15
N TYR A 807 43.68 -41.83 -47.50
CA TYR A 807 43.94 -43.23 -47.83
C TYR A 807 42.64 -43.98 -48.12
N GLY A 808 42.28 -44.01 -49.40
CA GLY A 808 41.39 -45.04 -49.91
C GLY A 808 42.00 -46.43 -49.68
N LYS A 809 41.28 -47.26 -48.91
CA LYS A 809 41.28 -48.74 -48.96
C LYS A 809 42.61 -49.46 -49.27
N VAL A 810 43.71 -49.23 -48.53
CA VAL A 810 44.75 -50.24 -48.27
C VAL A 810 45.49 -49.83 -46.98
N VAL A 811 45.55 -50.69 -45.96
CA VAL A 811 46.39 -50.46 -44.77
C VAL A 811 47.86 -50.71 -45.17
N PRO A 812 48.76 -49.71 -45.15
CA PRO A 812 50.16 -49.91 -45.50
C PRO A 812 50.88 -50.73 -44.43
N ASP A 813 51.97 -51.42 -44.81
CA ASP A 813 52.83 -52.08 -43.82
C ASP A 813 53.44 -51.06 -42.85
N LEU A 814 53.74 -51.49 -41.62
CA LEU A 814 54.28 -50.63 -40.57
C LEU A 814 55.57 -49.90 -41.02
N ARG A 815 56.34 -50.50 -41.92
CA ARG A 815 57.60 -49.95 -42.44
C ARG A 815 57.38 -48.73 -43.33
N SER A 816 56.38 -48.79 -44.19
CA SER A 816 56.02 -47.73 -45.14
C SER A 816 55.25 -46.60 -44.44
N ALA A 817 54.43 -46.92 -43.42
CA ALA A 817 53.82 -45.93 -42.54
C ALA A 817 54.88 -45.13 -41.74
N MET A 818 55.85 -45.81 -41.12
CA MET A 818 56.94 -45.16 -40.38
C MET A 818 57.80 -44.27 -41.28
N LYS A 819 58.12 -44.72 -42.51
CA LYS A 819 58.94 -43.93 -43.46
C LYS A 819 58.23 -42.65 -43.92
N SER A 820 56.91 -42.73 -44.12
CA SER A 820 56.07 -41.58 -44.51
C SER A 820 55.85 -40.59 -43.36
N PHE A 821 55.75 -41.09 -42.12
CA PHE A 821 55.72 -40.26 -40.93
C PHE A 821 57.05 -39.53 -40.71
N GLU A 822 58.17 -40.25 -40.79
CA GLU A 822 59.52 -39.70 -40.63
C GLU A 822 59.82 -38.62 -41.68
N LYS A 823 59.45 -38.83 -42.95
CA LYS A 823 59.59 -37.83 -44.02
C LYS A 823 58.84 -36.53 -43.71
N ARG A 824 57.58 -36.64 -43.27
CA ARG A 824 56.73 -35.48 -42.94
C ARG A 824 57.27 -34.71 -41.72
N PHE A 825 57.76 -35.42 -40.71
CA PHE A 825 58.32 -34.82 -39.50
C PHE A 825 59.61 -34.04 -39.80
N ILE A 826 60.49 -34.60 -40.63
CA ILE A 826 61.72 -33.94 -41.09
C ILE A 826 61.40 -32.69 -41.92
N LEU A 827 60.43 -32.77 -42.84
CA LEU A 827 59.98 -31.64 -43.66
C LEU A 827 59.44 -30.48 -42.79
N LYS A 828 58.64 -30.78 -41.78
CA LYS A 828 58.05 -29.77 -40.88
C LYS A 828 59.15 -29.04 -40.09
N ALA A 829 60.12 -29.79 -39.56
CA ALA A 829 61.28 -29.21 -38.89
C ALA A 829 62.15 -28.37 -39.84
N LEU A 830 62.38 -28.82 -41.07
CA LEU A 830 63.14 -28.04 -42.06
C LEU A 830 62.42 -26.73 -42.43
N ASN A 831 61.12 -26.77 -42.70
CA ASN A 831 60.34 -25.58 -43.05
C ASN A 831 60.29 -24.56 -41.91
N GLN A 832 60.09 -25.01 -40.67
CA GLN A 832 60.03 -24.14 -39.49
C GLN A 832 61.34 -23.37 -39.26
N TYR A 833 62.48 -23.95 -39.66
CA TYR A 833 63.80 -23.33 -39.54
C TYR A 833 64.38 -22.90 -40.89
N ARG A 834 63.52 -22.58 -41.87
CA ARG A 834 63.90 -22.07 -43.20
C ARG A 834 65.02 -22.89 -43.87
N TRP A 835 64.91 -24.21 -43.80
CA TRP A 835 65.84 -25.19 -44.36
C TRP A 835 67.26 -25.17 -43.78
N HIS A 836 67.44 -24.56 -42.60
CA HIS A 836 68.73 -24.55 -41.90
C HIS A 836 69.02 -25.91 -41.24
N ARG A 837 69.61 -26.84 -42.02
CA ARG A 837 69.81 -28.26 -41.69
C ARG A 837 70.42 -28.51 -40.31
N GLY A 838 71.42 -27.72 -39.89
CA GLY A 838 72.03 -27.88 -38.56
C GLY A 838 71.11 -27.53 -37.38
N LYS A 839 70.24 -26.52 -37.54
CA LYS A 839 69.27 -26.14 -36.50
C LYS A 839 68.08 -27.11 -36.47
N ALA A 840 67.65 -27.56 -37.65
CA ALA A 840 66.62 -28.59 -37.76
C ALA A 840 67.09 -29.93 -37.14
N ALA A 841 68.35 -30.32 -37.35
CA ALA A 841 68.92 -31.54 -36.76
C ALA A 841 68.98 -31.46 -35.22
N ALA A 842 69.44 -30.33 -34.68
CA ALA A 842 69.51 -30.09 -33.24
C ALA A 842 68.12 -30.15 -32.56
N VAL A 843 67.09 -29.57 -33.19
CA VAL A 843 65.71 -29.61 -32.67
C VAL A 843 65.09 -31.00 -32.79
N LEU A 844 65.49 -31.76 -33.81
CA LEU A 844 65.10 -33.17 -33.97
C LEU A 844 65.90 -34.13 -33.08
N GLY A 845 66.88 -33.64 -32.30
CA GLY A 845 67.70 -34.45 -31.41
C GLY A 845 68.62 -35.44 -32.14
N ILE A 846 68.97 -35.19 -33.40
CA ILE A 846 69.83 -36.06 -34.21
C ILE A 846 71.04 -35.30 -34.76
N ASP A 847 72.11 -36.03 -35.04
CA ASP A 847 73.29 -35.46 -35.70
C ASP A 847 72.97 -35.00 -37.14
N ALA A 848 73.61 -33.92 -37.59
CA ALA A 848 73.39 -33.35 -38.92
C ALA A 848 73.67 -34.36 -40.06
N LYS A 849 74.61 -35.30 -39.85
CA LYS A 849 74.91 -36.39 -40.79
C LYS A 849 73.78 -37.42 -40.88
N THR A 850 73.10 -37.67 -39.75
CA THR A 850 71.94 -38.58 -39.67
C THR A 850 70.71 -37.95 -40.32
N LEU A 851 70.48 -36.65 -40.11
CA LEU A 851 69.43 -35.91 -40.81
C LEU A 851 69.63 -35.95 -42.33
N TYR A 852 70.86 -35.70 -42.80
CA TYR A 852 71.18 -35.73 -44.23
C TYR A 852 70.93 -37.11 -44.86
N THR A 853 71.31 -38.18 -44.15
CA THR A 853 71.08 -39.57 -44.60
C THR A 853 69.58 -39.89 -44.69
N LYS A 854 68.77 -39.41 -43.72
CA LYS A 854 67.32 -39.60 -43.71
C LYS A 854 66.60 -38.75 -44.77
N MET A 855 67.06 -37.52 -45.04
CA MET A 855 66.57 -36.69 -46.15
C MET A 855 66.79 -37.36 -47.50
N LYS A 856 67.99 -37.90 -47.74
CA LYS A 856 68.32 -38.61 -48.99
C LYS A 856 67.49 -39.89 -49.18
N LYS A 857 67.23 -40.63 -48.09
CA LYS A 857 66.45 -41.89 -48.11
C LYS A 857 64.94 -41.69 -48.28
N THR A 858 64.45 -40.47 -47.99
CA THR A 858 63.04 -40.08 -48.12
C THR A 858 62.75 -39.19 -49.34
N GLY A 859 63.78 -38.84 -50.12
CA GLY A 859 63.66 -38.05 -51.35
C GLY A 859 63.41 -36.56 -51.09
N LEU A 860 64.00 -36.02 -50.01
CA LEU A 860 63.97 -34.59 -49.69
C LEU A 860 65.30 -33.91 -50.13
N PRO A 861 65.25 -32.71 -50.72
CA PRO A 861 66.40 -32.03 -51.33
C PRO A 861 67.49 -31.58 -50.34
#